data_AF-A0A267TDS3-F1
#
_entry.id   AF-A0A267TDS3-F1
#
_cell.length_a   1.000
_cell.length_b   1.000
_cell.length_c   1.000
_cell.angle_alpha   90.00
_cell.angle_beta   90.00
_cell.angle_gamma   90.00
#
_symmetry.space_group_name_H-M   'P 1'
#
loop_
_entity.id
_entity.type
_entity.pdbx_description
1 polymer ?
#
loop_
_entity_poly.entity_id
_entity_poly.type
_entity_poly.pdbx_seq_one_letter_code
_entity_poly.pdbx_strand_id
1 'polypeptide(L)'
;TTGCYSAASSEVDVFITSCTGLDPSGVSCNTKVPLTNGLFTNLAATKTNSLLGCVNLTTASTNNLVDSDLNNYAGFNVTGLGCNVTYSVKDNDATDTYPAGYYAGFKIASTSLLSGSIGSTVRIETYNNGVFVEGKDVVTSLLGIESSLLDGSGLATVGFITTQGFDEVRIIYTTLVGVGFTGQVYYPVIEKFCAGSALVCNTQTNVSNPSYPVVIDDSQTGITGVACVGCSISNTENVISSSTSDYATITMSASLGSNASISVKDVLTTYPIGTFAGFNISNPNLINANLLSGITIRTYNAGVLQESSGVGTLLSVNSSLLTGAGEQLVGFISTKEFDEVKLEITNVLGILSTTRVYNVVLESFCAGPALSCTDTYLVSPSFPAVLNGSLTGIGGVACVGCSINNSQNVVDASTSNYADIVLTAGLLSSGSISVKDAVTTYPIGTFAGFDIENTTILGASLLSNATVSTYLNGVLQESNAGGLISLSILSSIRQVVGFAATKPFNEVRFTIANLVGVDVGTTRVYGAVLRLANAAGFVAPSLLSSSVSNVCPATTGNLSSAIGSAPSGAVIQWFTNNTHTGTAYSTPSTAAAGTYYAFYYDSVLGCYSPASTGVVVTVNACDTDGDGDLDTTDPAPNNPCVWSNNQVLANTTTTWRTADCDGDGVSNYKEATGTDNDPLTVADNTDPLDGCSYNDFDQVLLATSPLWKLADCDKDGNLNGTDPNPKLAVANDDNFSANFGSSTIFNVLTNDDFLPSITTTITQTGGNAGGTIAIVGSTGVLTYTPLLSERGTSVTIIYQVCNTATIPNVCASATVTIAVPADTDMDSIPDSLDLDDDNDGILDTVEDAQMNADIDGDGIPNRLDLDSDNDGVNDVDEALGIDLNRDGMADGIVSVDGIPATAVGGLVLSALDIDLDLLPNPYDLDSNNDGMFDLAENGLNPNLDLDNNGVVDCSSNCDPDGDGILTPVDGLPNTWKDAGFPDLTPTTEIDNLEFTNISNSRDFVINVFEINNILNMPGRAISFRVAKISGFDITYSTNSGLSNVLGGTANSNSDWDFVENDNSIIVTAKAGSVTLQNTKKVVGFTITRKATTPSLTSQNITVTIIYGSAGEERVNNNIVETKVTAN
;
A
#
# COMPACT_ATOMS: atom_id res chain seq x y z
N THR A 1 -45.65 61.45 2.26
CA THR A 1 -44.55 62.42 2.34
C THR A 1 -43.42 61.75 3.09
N THR A 2 -42.35 61.46 2.36
CA THR A 2 -41.10 60.81 2.76
C THR A 2 -40.29 61.69 3.71
N GLY A 3 -39.94 61.18 4.88
CA GLY A 3 -38.99 61.82 5.81
C GLY A 3 -38.56 60.85 6.91
N CYS A 4 -37.26 60.57 6.99
CA CYS A 4 -36.64 59.82 8.08
C CYS A 4 -36.34 60.77 9.25
N TYR A 5 -36.52 60.31 10.48
CA TYR A 5 -36.22 61.09 11.70
C TYR A 5 -34.89 60.62 12.30
N SER A 6 -33.99 61.54 12.64
CA SER A 6 -32.86 61.21 13.51
C SER A 6 -33.32 61.24 14.97
N ALA A 7 -32.92 60.23 15.74
CA ALA A 7 -33.15 60.23 17.18
C ALA A 7 -32.10 61.13 17.87
N ALA A 8 -32.44 62.38 18.18
CA ALA A 8 -32.02 63.07 19.41
C ALA A 8 -32.61 64.48 19.59
N SER A 9 -33.09 64.68 20.83
CA SER A 9 -33.44 65.94 21.51
C SER A 9 -34.79 66.59 21.18
N SER A 10 -35.52 66.85 22.26
CA SER A 10 -36.75 67.63 22.33
C SER A 10 -36.57 69.01 21.69
N GLU A 11 -37.49 69.35 20.79
CA GLU A 11 -37.69 70.68 20.19
C GLU A 11 -36.70 71.10 19.08
N VAL A 12 -36.81 70.49 17.89
CA VAL A 12 -36.84 71.11 16.53
C VAL A 12 -36.72 70.01 15.47
N ASP A 13 -37.72 69.86 14.59
CA ASP A 13 -37.68 68.94 13.44
C ASP A 13 -36.77 69.51 12.33
N VAL A 14 -35.68 68.82 12.02
CA VAL A 14 -34.82 69.11 10.86
C VAL A 14 -35.14 68.11 9.73
N PHE A 15 -35.67 68.62 8.62
CA PHE A 15 -35.93 67.82 7.42
C PHE A 15 -34.62 67.53 6.67
N ILE A 16 -34.25 66.25 6.54
CA ILE A 16 -33.14 65.81 5.68
C ILE A 16 -33.72 65.27 4.37
N THR A 17 -33.24 65.76 3.23
CA THR A 17 -33.83 65.54 1.88
C THR A 17 -33.30 64.33 1.11
N SER A 18 -32.52 63.43 1.71
CA SER A 18 -32.17 62.16 1.08
C SER A 18 -31.69 61.14 2.11
N CYS A 19 -32.50 60.12 2.42
CA CYS A 19 -32.05 58.94 3.15
C CYS A 19 -31.41 58.01 2.12
N THR A 20 -30.08 58.00 2.03
CA THR A 20 -29.33 57.08 1.15
C THR A 20 -28.58 56.09 2.02
N GLY A 21 -29.32 55.30 2.82
CA GLY A 21 -28.77 54.10 3.44
C GLY A 21 -28.52 53.02 2.39
N LEU A 22 -27.70 52.03 2.71
CA LEU A 22 -27.55 50.82 1.92
C LEU A 22 -28.85 50.00 1.99
N ASP A 23 -29.42 49.66 0.84
CA ASP A 23 -30.42 48.58 0.70
C ASP A 23 -29.69 47.23 0.82
N PRO A 24 -30.34 46.13 1.26
CA PRO A 24 -29.80 44.76 1.25
C PRO A 24 -28.98 44.38 -0.02
N SER A 25 -29.37 44.88 -1.19
CA SER A 25 -28.68 44.68 -2.48
C SER A 25 -27.31 45.38 -2.58
N GLY A 26 -27.12 46.49 -1.87
CA GLY A 26 -25.91 47.32 -1.83
C GLY A 26 -24.85 46.87 -0.81
N VAL A 27 -25.12 45.82 -0.04
CA VAL A 27 -24.15 45.18 0.86
C VAL A 27 -23.00 44.58 0.06
N SER A 28 -21.76 44.86 0.46
CA SER A 28 -20.56 44.26 -0.13
C SER A 28 -20.55 42.75 0.06
N CYS A 29 -20.22 42.01 -1.00
CA CYS A 29 -20.11 40.56 -0.98
C CYS A 29 -19.07 40.07 0.03
N ASN A 30 -19.35 38.93 0.67
CA ASN A 30 -18.43 38.13 1.48
C ASN A 30 -17.72 38.97 2.56
N THR A 31 -18.44 39.93 3.12
CA THR A 31 -17.92 40.85 4.13
C THR A 31 -18.97 41.00 5.20
N LYS A 32 -18.58 40.77 6.46
CA LYS A 32 -19.41 41.05 7.63
C LYS A 32 -19.61 42.56 7.78
N VAL A 33 -20.84 43.03 7.67
CA VAL A 33 -21.21 44.44 7.77
C VAL A 33 -22.05 44.68 9.02
N PRO A 34 -21.75 45.71 9.83
CA PRO A 34 -22.60 46.10 10.95
C PRO A 34 -23.92 46.70 10.45
N LEU A 35 -25.04 46.18 10.96
CA LEU A 35 -26.38 46.63 10.63
C LEU A 35 -26.76 47.79 11.56
N THR A 36 -26.30 49.01 11.24
CA THR A 36 -26.52 50.22 12.05
C THR A 36 -27.03 51.40 11.21
N ASN A 37 -27.69 52.37 11.85
CA ASN A 37 -28.27 53.57 11.19
C ASN A 37 -27.21 54.52 10.58
N GLY A 38 -25.92 54.23 10.76
CA GLY A 38 -24.83 54.92 10.05
C GLY A 38 -24.59 54.38 8.63
N LEU A 39 -24.98 53.13 8.35
CA LEU A 39 -24.82 52.46 7.06
C LEU A 39 -26.17 52.14 6.39
N PHE A 40 -27.19 51.81 7.19
CA PHE A 40 -28.56 51.50 6.78
C PHE A 40 -29.50 52.61 7.28
N THR A 41 -30.76 52.58 6.88
CA THR A 41 -31.78 53.55 7.33
C THR A 41 -32.87 52.89 8.16
N ASN A 42 -33.49 53.68 9.04
CA ASN A 42 -34.74 53.31 9.74
C ASN A 42 -34.70 52.02 10.60
N LEU A 43 -33.52 51.67 11.11
CA LEU A 43 -33.37 50.55 12.05
C LEU A 43 -33.88 50.93 13.44
N ALA A 44 -34.72 50.08 14.02
CA ALA A 44 -35.22 50.22 15.38
C ALA A 44 -34.71 49.08 16.27
N ALA A 45 -34.07 49.45 17.37
CA ALA A 45 -33.68 48.51 18.43
C ALA A 45 -34.73 48.46 19.53
N THR A 46 -35.17 47.27 19.92
CA THR A 46 -36.09 47.05 21.04
C THR A 46 -35.52 46.05 22.03
N LYS A 47 -35.93 46.18 23.29
CA LYS A 47 -35.60 45.24 24.36
C LYS A 47 -36.89 44.72 24.98
N THR A 48 -37.02 43.41 25.08
CA THR A 48 -38.12 42.75 25.80
C THR A 48 -37.56 41.79 26.85
N ASN A 49 -38.27 41.66 27.97
CA ASN A 49 -37.90 40.75 29.06
C ASN A 49 -39.14 39.91 29.43
N SER A 50 -38.97 38.68 29.90
CA SER A 50 -40.11 37.82 30.31
C SER A 50 -40.17 37.46 31.80
N LEU A 51 -41.41 37.20 32.23
CA LEU A 51 -42.00 36.67 33.49
C LEU A 51 -41.78 37.36 34.88
N LEU A 52 -42.84 37.28 35.70
CA LEU A 52 -42.91 37.78 37.09
C LEU A 52 -41.89 37.06 37.99
N GLY A 53 -40.95 37.82 38.58
CA GLY A 53 -39.94 37.31 39.53
C GLY A 53 -38.49 37.58 39.16
N CYS A 54 -38.22 38.06 37.94
CA CYS A 54 -36.88 38.43 37.46
C CYS A 54 -36.46 39.83 37.92
N VAL A 55 -35.23 39.98 38.42
CA VAL A 55 -34.61 41.31 38.66
C VAL A 55 -33.73 41.64 37.46
N ASN A 56 -34.17 42.61 36.67
CA ASN A 56 -33.53 43.04 35.44
C ASN A 56 -33.05 44.49 35.57
N LEU A 57 -31.77 44.75 35.38
CA LEU A 57 -31.20 46.10 35.33
C LEU A 57 -30.62 46.34 33.93
N THR A 58 -31.15 47.34 33.22
CA THR A 58 -30.49 47.85 32.01
C THR A 58 -29.29 48.68 32.44
N THR A 59 -28.10 48.31 31.96
CA THR A 59 -26.84 48.95 32.32
C THR A 59 -26.31 49.87 31.23
N ALA A 60 -26.74 49.70 29.98
CA ALA A 60 -26.47 50.60 28.86
C ALA A 60 -27.65 50.66 27.86
N SER A 61 -27.74 51.76 27.10
CA SER A 61 -28.87 52.09 26.22
C SER A 61 -29.08 51.05 25.11
N THR A 62 -30.33 50.67 24.84
CA THR A 62 -30.68 49.76 23.72
C THR A 62 -30.44 50.39 22.35
N ASN A 63 -30.51 51.72 22.25
CA ASN A 63 -30.24 52.42 20.98
C ASN A 63 -28.79 52.30 20.52
N ASN A 64 -27.88 51.91 21.41
CA ASN A 64 -26.48 51.66 21.08
C ASN A 64 -26.32 50.54 20.03
N LEU A 65 -27.28 49.61 19.95
CA LEU A 65 -27.26 48.52 18.96
C LEU A 65 -27.30 48.97 17.51
N VAL A 66 -27.86 50.16 17.26
CA VAL A 66 -28.13 50.67 15.90
C VAL A 66 -27.48 52.03 15.66
N ASP A 67 -26.65 52.52 16.59
CA ASP A 67 -25.93 53.77 16.40
C ASP A 67 -24.64 53.58 15.57
N SER A 68 -23.97 54.68 15.24
CA SER A 68 -22.77 54.65 14.38
C SER A 68 -21.47 54.30 15.13
N ASP A 69 -21.47 54.23 16.45
CA ASP A 69 -20.29 53.97 17.27
C ASP A 69 -20.16 52.48 17.60
N LEU A 70 -19.38 51.79 16.78
CA LEU A 70 -19.14 50.34 16.87
C LEU A 70 -18.39 49.90 18.15
N ASN A 71 -17.95 50.82 19.01
CA ASN A 71 -17.22 50.49 20.24
C ASN A 71 -18.09 50.57 21.50
N ASN A 72 -19.33 51.03 21.38
CA ASN A 72 -20.28 51.07 22.48
C ASN A 72 -21.24 49.86 22.43
N TYR A 73 -22.03 49.65 23.48
CA TYR A 73 -22.86 48.45 23.61
C TYR A 73 -24.17 48.71 24.34
N ALA A 74 -25.18 47.88 24.08
CA ALA A 74 -26.35 47.70 24.91
C ALA A 74 -26.07 46.66 26.00
N GLY A 75 -26.38 47.01 27.25
CA GLY A 75 -25.97 46.28 28.43
C GLY A 75 -27.15 45.85 29.30
N PHE A 76 -27.09 44.64 29.84
CA PHE A 76 -28.07 44.16 30.81
C PHE A 76 -27.43 43.34 31.93
N ASN A 77 -28.10 43.31 33.07
CA ASN A 77 -27.89 42.34 34.13
C ASN A 77 -29.25 41.70 34.47
N VAL A 78 -29.32 40.37 34.47
CA VAL A 78 -30.52 39.60 34.77
C VAL A 78 -30.23 38.56 35.85
N THR A 79 -31.10 38.51 36.87
CA THR A 79 -31.07 37.51 37.94
C THR A 79 -32.44 36.85 38.09
N GLY A 80 -32.44 35.51 38.14
CA GLY A 80 -33.63 34.68 38.39
C GLY A 80 -33.62 33.37 37.60
N LEU A 81 -34.54 32.47 37.95
CA LEU A 81 -34.71 31.16 37.29
C LEU A 81 -35.61 31.31 36.07
N GLY A 82 -35.15 30.88 34.90
CA GLY A 82 -35.91 30.92 33.65
C GLY A 82 -36.11 32.33 33.09
N CYS A 83 -35.31 33.31 33.52
CA CYS A 83 -35.40 34.68 33.03
C CYS A 83 -34.79 34.79 31.65
N ASN A 84 -35.40 35.60 30.77
CA ASN A 84 -34.81 35.92 29.48
C ASN A 84 -34.74 37.43 29.21
N VAL A 85 -33.72 37.81 28.44
CA VAL A 85 -33.53 39.15 27.88
C VAL A 85 -33.39 39.03 26.39
N THR A 86 -34.26 39.71 25.65
CA THR A 86 -34.26 39.72 24.18
C THR A 86 -33.94 41.12 23.69
N TYR A 87 -32.90 41.24 22.88
CA TYR A 87 -32.70 42.40 22.02
C TYR A 87 -33.16 42.06 20.61
N SER A 88 -33.87 43.00 20.00
CA SER A 88 -34.37 42.91 18.64
C SER A 88 -33.89 44.13 17.88
N VAL A 89 -33.39 43.94 16.66
CA VAL A 89 -33.14 45.01 15.71
C VAL A 89 -33.95 44.72 14.45
N LYS A 90 -34.88 45.64 14.17
CA LYS A 90 -35.78 45.56 13.02
C LYS A 90 -35.46 46.65 12.02
N ASP A 91 -35.36 46.27 10.75
CA ASP A 91 -35.44 47.21 9.63
C ASP A 91 -36.92 47.56 9.37
N ASN A 92 -37.23 48.85 9.39
CA ASN A 92 -38.59 49.34 9.17
C ASN A 92 -38.82 49.89 7.76
N ASP A 93 -37.82 49.82 6.89
CA ASP A 93 -37.98 50.18 5.49
C ASP A 93 -38.74 49.05 4.78
N ALA A 94 -39.97 49.36 4.34
CA ALA A 94 -40.92 48.37 3.82
C ALA A 94 -40.47 47.64 2.53
N THR A 95 -39.34 48.05 1.94
CA THR A 95 -38.70 47.46 0.77
C THR A 95 -37.54 46.53 1.12
N ASP A 96 -37.04 46.57 2.35
CA ASP A 96 -35.74 46.03 2.72
C ASP A 96 -35.96 44.70 3.44
N THR A 97 -36.10 43.63 2.64
CA THR A 97 -36.10 42.25 3.13
C THR A 97 -34.80 41.58 2.71
N TYR A 98 -34.03 41.10 3.69
CA TYR A 98 -32.82 40.31 3.44
C TYR A 98 -33.25 38.93 2.94
N PRO A 99 -32.83 38.49 1.74
CA PRO A 99 -33.24 37.20 1.20
C PRO A 99 -32.56 36.03 1.94
N ALA A 100 -33.08 34.82 1.73
CA ALA A 100 -32.45 33.59 2.19
C ALA A 100 -30.97 33.52 1.73
N GLY A 101 -30.12 32.92 2.55
CA GLY A 101 -28.69 32.80 2.31
C GLY A 101 -27.87 33.99 2.82
N TYR A 102 -28.43 34.88 3.65
CA TYR A 102 -27.64 35.89 4.38
C TYR A 102 -27.20 35.34 5.73
N TYR A 103 -26.01 35.73 6.19
CA TYR A 103 -25.67 35.58 7.61
C TYR A 103 -26.43 36.61 8.43
N ALA A 104 -26.99 36.19 9.56
CA ALA A 104 -27.63 37.07 10.53
C ALA A 104 -27.10 36.78 11.94
N GLY A 105 -26.62 37.81 12.63
CA GLY A 105 -25.98 37.64 13.93
C GLY A 105 -25.78 38.94 14.71
N PHE A 106 -24.99 38.86 15.77
CA PHE A 106 -24.61 40.00 16.61
C PHE A 106 -23.12 39.95 17.00
N LYS A 107 -22.51 41.13 17.12
CA LYS A 107 -21.24 41.33 17.81
C LYS A 107 -21.49 41.50 19.30
N ILE A 108 -20.81 40.73 20.14
CA ILE A 108 -21.03 40.65 21.60
C ILE A 108 -19.71 40.58 22.37
N ALA A 109 -19.69 40.97 23.65
CA ALA A 109 -18.50 40.76 24.49
C ALA A 109 -18.43 39.33 25.04
N SER A 110 -17.22 38.78 25.13
CA SER A 110 -16.94 37.46 25.72
C SER A 110 -17.26 37.34 27.21
N THR A 111 -17.07 38.42 27.98
CA THR A 111 -17.42 38.50 29.40
C THR A 111 -18.91 38.30 29.64
N SER A 112 -19.74 38.57 28.62
CA SER A 112 -21.18 38.35 28.59
C SER A 112 -21.59 36.87 28.55
N LEU A 113 -20.62 35.99 28.30
CA LEU A 113 -20.83 34.60 27.95
C LEU A 113 -20.09 33.68 28.93
N LEU A 114 -18.94 34.13 29.45
CA LEU A 114 -18.15 33.48 30.50
C LEU A 114 -18.75 33.60 31.92
N SER A 115 -19.64 34.58 32.13
CA SER A 115 -20.37 34.73 33.40
C SER A 115 -21.68 33.91 33.46
N GLY A 116 -21.89 33.05 32.45
CA GLY A 116 -23.02 32.13 32.37
C GLY A 116 -22.86 30.94 33.31
N SER A 117 -23.70 30.90 34.35
CA SER A 117 -23.96 29.70 35.14
C SER A 117 -24.22 28.49 34.25
N ILE A 118 -23.82 27.31 34.73
CA ILE A 118 -24.26 25.99 34.25
C ILE A 118 -25.78 26.05 33.95
N GLY A 119 -26.17 25.95 32.67
CA GLY A 119 -27.57 26.01 32.24
C GLY A 119 -27.98 27.20 31.35
N SER A 120 -27.23 28.30 31.24
CA SER A 120 -27.67 29.45 30.41
C SER A 120 -27.55 29.17 28.90
N THR A 121 -28.45 29.74 28.08
CA THR A 121 -28.41 29.63 26.61
C THR A 121 -28.45 31.00 25.92
N VAL A 122 -27.80 31.10 24.76
CA VAL A 122 -27.89 32.27 23.87
C VAL A 122 -28.41 31.81 22.51
N ARG A 123 -29.49 32.43 22.06
CA ARG A 123 -30.19 32.08 20.81
C ARG A 123 -30.29 33.29 19.89
N ILE A 124 -30.00 33.09 18.61
CA ILE A 124 -30.27 34.07 17.56
C ILE A 124 -31.52 33.64 16.81
N GLU A 125 -32.43 34.58 16.56
CA GLU A 125 -33.65 34.35 15.79
C GLU A 125 -33.81 35.40 14.70
N THR A 126 -34.42 35.01 13.58
CA THR A 126 -34.82 35.93 12.52
C THR A 126 -36.33 35.97 12.39
N TYR A 127 -36.85 37.15 12.06
CA TYR A 127 -38.27 37.42 11.87
C TYR A 127 -38.47 38.10 10.53
N ASN A 128 -39.65 37.89 9.94
CA ASN A 128 -40.07 38.55 8.72
C ASN A 128 -41.47 39.13 8.94
N ASN A 129 -41.58 40.45 8.87
CA ASN A 129 -42.82 41.18 9.15
C ASN A 129 -43.40 40.84 10.55
N GLY A 130 -42.52 40.59 11.52
CA GLY A 130 -42.88 40.22 12.89
C GLY A 130 -43.31 38.77 13.10
N VAL A 131 -43.25 37.92 12.08
CA VAL A 131 -43.46 36.46 12.18
C VAL A 131 -42.10 35.77 12.36
N PHE A 132 -42.01 34.84 13.31
CA PHE A 132 -40.80 34.03 13.51
C PHE A 132 -40.51 33.21 12.25
N VAL A 133 -39.27 33.27 11.77
CA VAL A 133 -38.82 32.56 10.57
C VAL A 133 -38.01 31.34 10.98
N GLU A 134 -36.88 31.56 11.65
CA GLU A 134 -35.95 30.52 12.09
C GLU A 134 -35.06 31.03 13.24
N GLY A 135 -34.33 30.12 13.89
CA GLY A 135 -33.37 30.51 14.93
C GLY A 135 -32.45 29.37 15.34
N LYS A 136 -31.24 29.74 15.79
CA LYS A 136 -30.16 28.83 16.18
C LYS A 136 -29.68 29.16 17.59
N ASP A 137 -29.50 28.13 18.41
CA ASP A 137 -28.80 28.27 19.69
C ASP A 137 -27.30 28.34 19.40
N VAL A 138 -26.71 29.49 19.70
CA VAL A 138 -25.28 29.78 19.46
C VAL A 138 -24.43 29.54 20.70
N VAL A 139 -25.06 29.33 21.87
CA VAL A 139 -24.41 28.92 23.14
C VAL A 139 -25.36 28.01 23.94
N THR A 140 -24.87 26.86 24.43
CA THR A 140 -25.66 25.89 25.23
C THR A 140 -24.93 25.45 26.52
N SER A 141 -25.63 24.76 27.43
CA SER A 141 -25.14 24.47 28.79
C SER A 141 -24.10 23.35 28.93
N LEU A 142 -23.91 22.51 27.90
CA LEU A 142 -22.89 21.45 27.88
C LEU A 142 -21.54 21.94 27.35
N LEU A 143 -21.55 23.07 26.65
CA LEU A 143 -20.45 23.70 25.94
C LEU A 143 -20.42 25.16 26.38
N GLY A 144 -19.75 25.46 27.50
CA GLY A 144 -19.31 26.85 27.72
C GLY A 144 -18.55 27.30 26.47
N ILE A 145 -18.65 28.57 26.06
CA ILE A 145 -18.04 29.02 24.80
C ILE A 145 -16.64 28.44 24.69
N GLU A 146 -16.48 27.56 23.70
CA GLU A 146 -15.17 27.13 23.29
C GLU A 146 -14.44 28.41 22.93
N SER A 147 -13.30 28.66 23.59
CA SER A 147 -12.50 29.87 23.42
C SER A 147 -12.30 30.31 21.94
N SER A 148 -12.51 29.39 20.99
CA SER A 148 -12.49 29.53 19.54
C SER A 148 -13.31 30.69 18.94
N LEU A 149 -14.31 31.23 19.64
CA LEU A 149 -15.14 32.35 19.13
C LEU A 149 -14.61 33.74 19.50
N LEU A 150 -13.49 33.83 20.22
CA LEU A 150 -12.93 35.10 20.69
C LEU A 150 -12.04 35.74 19.62
N ASP A 151 -12.38 36.96 19.22
CA ASP A 151 -11.36 37.86 18.68
C ASP A 151 -10.43 38.30 19.83
N GLY A 152 -9.16 38.60 19.52
CA GLY A 152 -8.14 38.96 20.49
C GLY A 152 -8.41 40.24 21.27
N SER A 153 -9.55 40.90 21.01
CA SER A 153 -10.07 42.06 21.75
C SER A 153 -11.11 41.68 22.83
N GLY A 154 -11.45 40.39 22.94
CA GLY A 154 -12.43 39.89 23.89
C GLY A 154 -13.88 40.03 23.41
N LEU A 155 -14.11 40.20 22.11
CA LEU A 155 -15.44 40.21 21.50
C LEU A 155 -15.63 38.95 20.63
N ALA A 156 -16.88 38.63 20.31
CA ALA A 156 -17.26 37.50 19.47
C ALA A 156 -18.36 37.92 18.50
N THR A 157 -18.37 37.35 17.30
CA THR A 157 -19.48 37.48 16.35
C THR A 157 -20.23 36.16 16.34
N VAL A 158 -21.52 36.16 16.69
CA VAL A 158 -22.33 34.94 16.76
C VAL A 158 -23.57 35.06 15.89
N GLY A 159 -23.98 33.98 15.23
CA GLY A 159 -25.06 34.02 14.25
C GLY A 159 -25.20 32.72 13.46
N PHE A 160 -25.95 32.79 12.36
CA PHE A 160 -26.12 31.67 11.44
C PHE A 160 -26.49 32.15 10.03
N ILE A 161 -26.32 31.28 9.05
CA ILE A 161 -26.75 31.50 7.66
C ILE A 161 -28.23 31.16 7.55
N THR A 162 -29.02 32.14 7.15
CA THR A 162 -30.47 32.05 7.05
C THR A 162 -30.90 31.18 5.87
N THR A 163 -31.93 30.35 6.08
CA THR A 163 -32.59 29.56 5.03
C THR A 163 -33.80 30.28 4.42
N GLN A 164 -34.26 31.35 5.08
CA GLN A 164 -35.43 32.12 4.69
C GLN A 164 -35.17 33.63 4.85
N GLY A 165 -35.92 34.48 4.13
CA GLY A 165 -35.73 35.92 4.20
C GLY A 165 -36.27 36.57 5.49
N PHE A 166 -35.63 37.64 5.94
CA PHE A 166 -35.91 38.32 7.21
C PHE A 166 -35.88 39.86 7.09
N ASP A 167 -36.55 40.56 8.02
CA ASP A 167 -36.47 42.03 8.22
C ASP A 167 -36.05 42.38 9.67
N GLU A 168 -35.87 41.39 10.53
CA GLU A 168 -35.55 41.57 11.94
C GLU A 168 -34.65 40.44 12.46
N VAL A 169 -33.61 40.79 13.23
CA VAL A 169 -32.73 39.84 13.92
C VAL A 169 -32.85 40.05 15.43
N ARG A 170 -32.97 38.95 16.18
CA ARG A 170 -33.06 38.95 17.64
C ARG A 170 -31.96 38.12 18.27
N ILE A 171 -31.47 38.58 19.42
CA ILE A 171 -30.61 37.80 20.32
C ILE A 171 -31.31 37.65 21.67
N ILE A 172 -31.39 36.41 22.14
CA ILE A 172 -32.12 36.00 23.33
C ILE A 172 -31.14 35.33 24.29
N TYR A 173 -31.05 35.86 25.50
CA TYR A 173 -30.29 35.27 26.60
C TYR A 173 -31.26 34.65 27.60
N THR A 174 -31.07 33.39 27.98
CA THR A 174 -31.93 32.67 28.95
C THR A 174 -31.10 32.12 30.12
N THR A 175 -31.55 32.33 31.36
CA THR A 175 -30.88 31.86 32.59
C THR A 175 -31.60 30.65 33.21
N LEU A 176 -30.85 29.63 33.68
CA LEU A 176 -31.43 28.40 34.27
C LEU A 176 -31.27 28.30 35.81
N VAL A 177 -30.19 28.86 36.40
CA VAL A 177 -29.96 28.88 37.86
C VAL A 177 -29.48 30.27 38.33
N GLY A 178 -30.04 30.75 39.46
CA GLY A 178 -30.10 32.15 39.95
C GLY A 178 -28.78 32.89 40.31
N VAL A 179 -27.74 32.73 39.50
CA VAL A 179 -26.53 33.57 39.51
C VAL A 179 -26.73 34.71 38.50
N GLY A 180 -26.24 35.92 38.81
CA GLY A 180 -26.47 37.08 37.96
C GLY A 180 -25.75 37.00 36.63
N PHE A 181 -26.50 37.05 35.54
CA PHE A 181 -26.01 37.03 34.17
C PHE A 181 -25.89 38.46 33.66
N THR A 182 -24.69 38.88 33.25
CA THR A 182 -24.46 40.20 32.65
C THR A 182 -24.15 40.01 31.18
N GLY A 183 -24.72 40.81 30.29
CA GLY A 183 -24.36 40.78 28.88
C GLY A 183 -24.23 42.15 28.23
N GLN A 184 -23.33 42.22 27.25
CA GLN A 184 -22.97 43.36 26.42
C GLN A 184 -23.11 42.97 24.94
N VAL A 185 -24.04 43.61 24.24
CA VAL A 185 -24.32 43.40 22.82
C VAL A 185 -23.98 44.70 22.09
N TYR A 186 -23.10 44.65 21.11
CA TYR A 186 -22.59 45.83 20.41
C TYR A 186 -23.51 46.24 19.27
N TYR A 187 -23.65 45.42 18.24
CA TYR A 187 -24.49 45.69 17.06
C TYR A 187 -24.85 44.38 16.34
N PRO A 188 -25.95 44.34 15.56
CA PRO A 188 -26.23 43.23 14.67
C PRO A 188 -25.26 43.21 13.48
N VAL A 189 -24.96 42.01 12.99
CA VAL A 189 -24.04 41.78 11.87
C VAL A 189 -24.80 41.00 10.80
N ILE A 190 -24.65 41.44 9.56
CA ILE A 190 -25.13 40.73 8.39
C ILE A 190 -24.00 40.48 7.40
N GLU A 191 -24.13 39.42 6.60
CA GLU A 191 -23.21 39.14 5.51
C GLU A 191 -23.98 38.60 4.30
N LYS A 192 -23.64 39.11 3.13
CA LYS A 192 -24.17 38.67 1.85
C LYS A 192 -23.12 37.78 1.18
N PHE A 193 -23.46 36.52 0.90
CA PHE A 193 -22.57 35.61 0.18
C PHE A 193 -22.71 35.77 -1.33
N CYS A 194 -21.59 35.85 -2.03
CA CYS A 194 -21.49 35.89 -3.48
C CYS A 194 -20.42 34.89 -3.92
N ALA A 195 -20.68 34.19 -5.02
CA ALA A 195 -19.75 33.20 -5.56
C ALA A 195 -18.36 33.81 -5.81
N GLY A 196 -17.33 33.08 -5.38
CA GLY A 196 -15.94 33.44 -5.65
C GLY A 196 -15.56 33.21 -7.12
N SER A 197 -14.35 33.61 -7.47
CA SER A 197 -13.77 33.24 -8.78
C SER A 197 -13.49 31.73 -8.83
N ALA A 198 -13.54 31.12 -10.01
CA ALA A 198 -13.08 29.74 -10.16
C ALA A 198 -11.58 29.64 -9.83
N LEU A 199 -11.19 28.51 -9.22
CA LEU A 199 -9.78 28.22 -8.95
C LEU A 199 -9.00 28.18 -10.27
N VAL A 200 -7.84 28.83 -10.29
CA VAL A 200 -6.92 28.73 -11.42
C VAL A 200 -6.19 27.39 -11.30
N CYS A 201 -6.14 26.62 -12.39
CA CYS A 201 -5.43 25.36 -12.42
C CYS A 201 -3.99 25.46 -11.88
N ASN A 202 -3.56 24.42 -11.16
CA ASN A 202 -2.19 24.19 -10.71
C ASN A 202 -1.62 25.40 -9.94
N THR A 203 -2.51 26.17 -9.30
CA THR A 203 -2.18 27.40 -8.60
C THR A 203 -2.82 27.36 -7.22
N GLN A 204 -1.98 27.38 -6.19
CA GLN A 204 -2.42 27.52 -4.81
C GLN A 204 -3.20 28.81 -4.62
N THR A 205 -4.40 28.69 -4.09
CA THR A 205 -5.33 29.80 -3.89
C THR A 205 -5.70 29.87 -2.41
N ASN A 206 -5.34 30.99 -1.77
CA ASN A 206 -5.83 31.31 -0.43
C ASN A 206 -7.29 31.74 -0.55
N VAL A 207 -8.22 30.91 -0.08
CA VAL A 207 -9.64 31.25 -0.10
C VAL A 207 -9.98 32.09 1.13
N SER A 208 -10.26 33.37 0.89
CA SER A 208 -10.50 34.36 1.95
C SER A 208 -11.54 35.40 1.54
N ASN A 209 -12.13 36.03 2.55
CA ASN A 209 -13.04 37.15 2.37
C ASN A 209 -12.28 38.41 1.96
N PRO A 210 -12.79 39.23 1.02
CA PRO A 210 -14.11 39.12 0.37
C PRO A 210 -14.11 38.34 -0.96
N SER A 211 -13.00 37.73 -1.36
CA SER A 211 -12.85 37.09 -2.67
C SER A 211 -13.66 35.81 -2.82
N TYR A 212 -13.88 35.09 -1.72
CA TYR A 212 -14.64 33.83 -1.63
C TYR A 212 -15.64 33.91 -0.48
N PRO A 213 -16.82 33.26 -0.56
CA PRO A 213 -17.85 33.28 0.49
C PRO A 213 -17.53 32.28 1.61
N VAL A 214 -16.40 32.47 2.28
CA VAL A 214 -15.91 31.54 3.32
C VAL A 214 -16.31 31.99 4.72
N VAL A 215 -16.65 31.04 5.58
CA VAL A 215 -17.02 31.25 6.99
C VAL A 215 -16.33 30.24 7.90
N ILE A 216 -16.16 30.59 9.16
CA ILE A 216 -15.79 29.63 10.21
C ILE A 216 -17.04 28.82 10.56
N ASP A 217 -16.98 27.48 10.47
CA ASP A 217 -18.08 26.63 10.96
C ASP A 217 -17.93 26.38 12.46
N ASP A 218 -18.72 27.12 13.23
CA ASP A 218 -18.73 27.06 14.70
C ASP A 218 -19.12 25.67 15.24
N SER A 219 -19.87 24.86 14.49
CA SER A 219 -20.27 23.52 14.94
C SER A 219 -19.12 22.50 14.92
N GLN A 220 -18.09 22.81 14.14
CA GLN A 220 -16.93 21.96 13.88
C GLN A 220 -15.62 22.59 14.39
N THR A 221 -15.70 23.80 14.97
CA THR A 221 -14.55 24.58 15.42
C THR A 221 -14.51 24.68 16.94
N GLY A 222 -13.68 23.84 17.54
CA GLY A 222 -13.02 24.19 18.79
C GLY A 222 -12.41 23.02 19.55
N ILE A 223 -12.56 22.93 20.88
CA ILE A 223 -11.82 22.01 21.75
C ILE A 223 -12.73 20.94 22.37
N THR A 224 -12.53 19.68 21.99
CA THR A 224 -13.22 18.51 22.57
C THR A 224 -12.27 17.65 23.41
N GLY A 225 -12.76 16.93 24.44
CA GLY A 225 -11.97 16.01 25.27
C GLY A 225 -12.16 16.14 26.79
N VAL A 226 -11.57 15.23 27.57
CA VAL A 226 -11.94 14.99 28.99
C VAL A 226 -11.33 16.00 29.98
N ALA A 227 -10.22 16.68 29.64
CA ALA A 227 -9.73 17.84 30.39
C ALA A 227 -8.60 18.54 29.62
N CYS A 228 -8.79 19.81 29.23
CA CYS A 228 -7.67 20.69 28.94
C CYS A 228 -7.66 21.93 29.82
N VAL A 229 -6.64 22.04 30.68
CA VAL A 229 -6.43 23.21 31.54
C VAL A 229 -5.56 24.22 30.80
N GLY A 230 -6.17 25.33 30.39
CA GLY A 230 -5.48 26.43 29.70
C GLY A 230 -5.37 26.27 28.17
N CYS A 231 -6.06 25.30 27.56
CA CYS A 231 -6.20 25.31 26.09
C CYS A 231 -7.02 26.52 25.66
N SER A 232 -6.64 27.10 24.53
CA SER A 232 -7.46 28.10 23.89
C SER A 232 -7.31 28.10 22.37
N ILE A 233 -8.36 28.48 21.68
CA ILE A 233 -8.31 28.87 20.27
C ILE A 233 -8.67 30.35 20.25
N SER A 234 -8.02 31.17 19.43
CA SER A 234 -8.32 32.60 19.36
C SER A 234 -8.09 33.16 17.96
N ASN A 235 -8.84 34.20 17.62
CA ASN A 235 -8.78 34.88 16.32
C ASN A 235 -9.06 33.98 15.12
N THR A 236 -10.02 33.05 15.23
CA THR A 236 -10.39 32.11 14.14
C THR A 236 -10.74 32.81 12.83
N GLU A 237 -11.42 33.96 12.89
CA GLU A 237 -11.75 34.81 11.73
C GLU A 237 -10.52 35.27 10.92
N ASN A 238 -9.32 35.28 11.51
CA ASN A 238 -8.10 35.64 10.78
C ASN A 238 -7.74 34.59 9.71
N VAL A 239 -8.21 33.33 9.87
CA VAL A 239 -7.94 32.25 8.90
C VAL A 239 -8.62 32.52 7.54
N ILE A 240 -9.66 33.33 7.54
CA ILE A 240 -10.40 33.74 6.32
C ILE A 240 -10.13 35.21 5.96
N SER A 241 -9.07 35.81 6.51
CA SER A 241 -8.65 37.18 6.19
C SER A 241 -7.91 37.23 4.85
N SER A 242 -8.06 38.34 4.11
CA SER A 242 -7.25 38.62 2.92
C SER A 242 -5.78 38.94 3.24
N SER A 243 -5.46 39.21 4.50
CA SER A 243 -4.10 39.49 4.96
C SER A 243 -3.33 38.19 5.18
N THR A 244 -2.21 38.02 4.49
CA THR A 244 -1.35 36.83 4.64
C THR A 244 -0.53 36.83 5.93
N SER A 245 -0.59 37.90 6.73
CA SER A 245 0.10 37.97 8.02
C SER A 245 -0.81 37.73 9.23
N ASP A 246 -2.12 37.69 9.00
CA ASP A 246 -3.09 37.43 10.07
C ASP A 246 -3.12 35.94 10.37
N TYR A 247 -3.31 35.57 11.64
CA TYR A 247 -3.40 34.17 12.04
C TYR A 247 -4.34 33.98 13.22
N ALA A 248 -4.98 32.81 13.27
CA ALA A 248 -5.55 32.23 14.47
C ALA A 248 -4.46 31.55 15.31
N THR A 249 -4.69 31.45 16.62
CA THR A 249 -3.76 30.79 17.55
C THR A 249 -4.49 29.66 18.26
N ILE A 250 -3.96 28.44 18.14
CA ILE A 250 -4.35 27.27 18.91
C ILE A 250 -3.28 27.05 19.99
N THR A 251 -3.67 27.08 21.26
CA THR A 251 -2.81 26.83 22.42
C THR A 251 -3.28 25.58 23.12
N MET A 252 -2.38 24.62 23.35
CA MET A 252 -2.66 23.40 24.11
C MET A 252 -1.62 23.26 25.22
N SER A 253 -2.02 23.47 26.48
CA SER A 253 -1.07 23.74 27.59
C SER A 253 -0.90 22.65 28.64
N ALA A 254 -1.75 21.63 28.65
CA ALA A 254 -1.55 20.30 29.24
C ALA A 254 -2.87 19.56 29.02
N SER A 255 -2.91 18.69 28.02
CA SER A 255 -4.11 17.94 27.64
C SER A 255 -3.74 16.51 27.33
N LEU A 256 -4.44 15.56 27.95
CA LEU A 256 -4.43 14.16 27.58
C LEU A 256 -5.73 13.91 26.80
N GLY A 257 -5.62 13.43 25.56
CA GLY A 257 -6.79 13.08 24.73
C GLY A 257 -7.76 14.24 24.46
N SER A 258 -7.24 15.46 24.25
CA SER A 258 -8.05 16.60 23.77
C SER A 258 -7.69 16.93 22.32
N ASN A 259 -8.69 17.34 21.54
CA ASN A 259 -8.56 17.71 20.14
C ASN A 259 -8.98 19.18 20.00
N ALA A 260 -8.15 20.01 19.39
CA ALA A 260 -8.45 21.39 19.05
C ALA A 260 -8.62 21.52 17.54
N SER A 261 -9.66 22.21 17.07
CA SER A 261 -10.01 22.26 15.65
C SER A 261 -10.47 23.62 15.16
N ILE A 262 -10.20 23.91 13.88
CA ILE A 262 -10.71 25.07 13.14
C ILE A 262 -11.25 24.56 11.80
N SER A 263 -12.49 24.89 11.48
CA SER A 263 -13.16 24.51 10.25
C SER A 263 -13.56 25.73 9.42
N VAL A 264 -13.24 25.69 8.12
CA VAL A 264 -13.58 26.75 7.15
C VAL A 264 -14.47 26.17 6.07
N LYS A 265 -15.64 26.77 5.89
CA LYS A 265 -16.66 26.38 4.92
C LYS A 265 -16.83 27.43 3.84
N ASP A 266 -16.82 27.04 2.58
CA ASP A 266 -17.34 27.86 1.48
C ASP A 266 -18.86 27.64 1.39
N VAL A 267 -19.62 28.72 1.54
CA VAL A 267 -21.08 28.66 1.66
C VAL A 267 -21.78 28.31 0.35
N LEU A 268 -21.16 28.59 -0.80
CA LEU A 268 -21.81 28.53 -2.10
C LEU A 268 -21.13 27.55 -3.08
N THR A 269 -19.90 27.15 -2.80
CA THR A 269 -19.06 26.38 -3.72
C THR A 269 -18.75 25.01 -3.14
N THR A 270 -19.18 23.96 -3.83
CA THR A 270 -18.65 22.60 -3.63
C THR A 270 -17.49 22.40 -4.60
N TYR A 271 -16.32 22.09 -4.08
CA TYR A 271 -15.12 21.82 -4.86
C TYR A 271 -15.11 20.37 -5.36
N PRO A 272 -14.69 20.14 -6.61
CA PRO A 272 -14.73 18.82 -7.22
C PRO A 272 -13.65 17.89 -6.62
N ILE A 273 -13.84 16.58 -6.83
CA ILE A 273 -12.82 15.54 -6.64
C ILE A 273 -11.48 15.96 -7.26
N GLY A 274 -10.38 15.60 -6.59
CA GLY A 274 -9.03 15.91 -7.04
C GLY A 274 -8.58 17.32 -6.67
N THR A 275 -9.33 18.05 -5.83
CA THR A 275 -8.90 19.37 -5.32
C THR A 275 -8.07 19.18 -4.05
N PHE A 276 -6.91 19.83 -3.98
CA PHE A 276 -6.13 19.91 -2.74
C PHE A 276 -6.84 20.79 -1.71
N ALA A 277 -6.87 20.33 -0.47
CA ALA A 277 -7.45 21.03 0.67
C ALA A 277 -6.46 21.05 1.84
N GLY A 278 -6.14 22.24 2.36
CA GLY A 278 -5.17 22.38 3.44
C GLY A 278 -5.14 23.75 4.13
N PHE A 279 -4.20 23.89 5.06
CA PHE A 279 -3.95 25.12 5.83
C PHE A 279 -2.46 25.48 5.88
N ASN A 280 -2.16 26.77 5.84
CA ASN A 280 -0.85 27.30 6.23
C ASN A 280 -0.78 27.41 7.76
N ILE A 281 0.19 26.73 8.37
CA ILE A 281 0.40 26.71 9.82
C ILE A 281 1.85 27.04 10.20
N SER A 282 2.10 27.52 11.41
CA SER A 282 3.45 27.65 11.95
C SER A 282 3.48 27.30 13.43
N ASN A 283 4.49 26.57 13.87
CA ASN A 283 4.67 26.23 15.28
C ASN A 283 6.16 26.40 15.68
N PRO A 284 6.47 27.28 16.65
CA PRO A 284 7.86 27.60 17.02
C PRO A 284 8.58 26.48 17.81
N ASN A 285 7.85 25.50 18.35
CA ASN A 285 8.41 24.37 19.11
C ASN A 285 8.52 23.09 18.25
N LEU A 286 8.25 23.19 16.95
CA LEU A 286 8.22 22.09 15.98
C LEU A 286 9.64 21.67 15.57
N ILE A 287 10.42 21.14 16.50
CA ILE A 287 11.81 20.70 16.22
C ILE A 287 11.88 19.20 15.89
N ASN A 288 10.83 18.40 16.11
CA ASN A 288 10.80 16.96 15.81
C ASN A 288 9.45 16.48 15.24
N ALA A 289 9.50 15.41 14.44
CA ALA A 289 8.38 14.75 13.76
C ALA A 289 7.18 14.37 14.66
N ASN A 290 7.35 14.35 15.98
CA ASN A 290 6.35 13.91 16.94
C ASN A 290 5.10 14.82 17.05
N LEU A 291 5.11 16.07 16.57
CA LEU A 291 3.88 16.91 16.57
C LEU A 291 3.05 16.77 15.29
N LEU A 292 3.65 16.34 14.17
CA LEU A 292 2.88 15.96 12.98
C LEU A 292 1.94 14.80 13.31
N SER A 293 2.34 13.90 14.23
CA SER A 293 1.52 12.78 14.78
C SER A 293 0.13 13.22 15.26
N GLY A 294 -0.03 14.48 15.66
CA GLY A 294 -1.29 15.03 16.17
C GLY A 294 -2.10 15.84 15.18
N ILE A 295 -1.65 16.10 13.95
CA ILE A 295 -2.36 16.94 12.98
C ILE A 295 -3.21 16.05 12.05
N THR A 296 -4.48 16.39 11.89
CA THR A 296 -5.40 15.75 10.95
C THR A 296 -6.12 16.82 10.13
N ILE A 297 -6.17 16.65 8.81
CA ILE A 297 -7.01 17.46 7.92
C ILE A 297 -8.22 16.63 7.51
N ARG A 298 -9.41 17.22 7.55
CA ARG A 298 -10.65 16.57 7.14
C ARG A 298 -11.41 17.43 6.15
N THR A 299 -12.10 16.80 5.21
CA THR A 299 -13.02 17.46 4.28
C THR A 299 -14.46 17.06 4.57
N TYR A 300 -15.38 18.00 4.43
CA TYR A 300 -16.82 17.79 4.61
C TYR A 300 -17.58 18.28 3.39
N ASN A 301 -18.73 17.67 3.12
CA ASN A 301 -19.68 18.13 2.12
C ASN A 301 -21.06 18.24 2.77
N ALA A 302 -21.63 19.44 2.80
CA ALA A 302 -22.90 19.73 3.46
C ALA A 302 -22.92 19.26 4.93
N GLY A 303 -21.78 19.36 5.63
CA GLY A 303 -21.60 18.95 7.02
C GLY A 303 -21.38 17.44 7.24
N VAL A 304 -21.34 16.62 6.18
CA VAL A 304 -21.02 15.18 6.27
C VAL A 304 -19.55 14.95 5.97
N LEU A 305 -18.85 14.23 6.85
CA LEU A 305 -17.44 13.89 6.69
C LEU A 305 -17.23 13.11 5.38
N GLN A 306 -16.31 13.59 4.54
CA GLN A 306 -15.96 12.96 3.28
C GLN A 306 -14.72 12.10 3.42
N GLU A 307 -13.63 12.72 3.88
CA GLU A 307 -12.31 12.11 4.00
C GLU A 307 -11.54 12.72 5.18
N SER A 308 -10.60 11.96 5.71
CA SER A 308 -9.68 12.38 6.76
C SER A 308 -8.27 11.94 6.38
N SER A 309 -7.29 12.81 6.56
CA SER A 309 -5.89 12.53 6.26
C SER A 309 -5.02 12.89 7.46
N GLY A 310 -4.19 11.93 7.87
CA GLY A 310 -3.25 12.02 8.99
C GLY A 310 -1.80 11.78 8.57
N VAL A 311 -1.01 11.22 9.48
CA VAL A 311 0.43 11.42 9.58
C VAL A 311 1.14 10.36 8.76
N GLY A 312 1.26 10.65 7.45
CA GLY A 312 1.76 9.75 6.42
C GLY A 312 1.21 10.12 5.04
N THR A 313 0.00 10.69 5.00
CA THR A 313 -0.73 11.05 3.77
C THR A 313 -0.98 12.55 3.62
N LEU A 314 -0.65 13.37 4.64
CA LEU A 314 -0.66 14.83 4.52
C LEU A 314 0.41 15.26 3.52
N LEU A 315 0.01 15.33 2.25
CA LEU A 315 0.77 15.88 1.14
C LEU A 315 1.16 17.31 1.48
N SER A 316 2.39 17.46 1.94
CA SER A 316 3.08 18.74 2.03
C SER A 316 3.35 19.26 0.61
N VAL A 317 2.32 19.76 -0.07
CA VAL A 317 2.49 20.53 -1.29
C VAL A 317 3.32 21.76 -0.89
N ASN A 318 4.56 21.85 -1.35
CA ASN A 318 5.41 23.03 -1.18
C ASN A 318 5.84 23.41 0.25
N SER A 319 5.97 22.47 1.19
CA SER A 319 6.61 22.76 2.49
C SER A 319 7.99 22.10 2.65
N SER A 320 8.91 22.88 3.24
CA SER A 320 10.20 22.41 3.74
C SER A 320 9.94 21.52 4.95
N LEU A 321 9.84 20.21 4.71
CA LEU A 321 9.81 19.23 5.77
C LEU A 321 11.19 19.24 6.44
N LEU A 322 11.22 19.72 7.69
CA LEU A 322 12.28 19.56 8.68
C LEU A 322 13.55 20.43 8.55
N THR A 323 13.43 21.76 8.40
CA THR A 323 14.39 22.71 9.02
C THR A 323 13.85 24.14 9.18
N GLY A 324 13.16 24.45 10.30
CA GLY A 324 13.10 25.82 10.82
C GLY A 324 11.74 26.53 10.88
N ALA A 325 11.75 27.70 11.54
CA ALA A 325 10.63 28.46 12.13
C ALA A 325 9.68 29.19 11.15
N GLY A 326 9.35 28.58 10.00
CA GLY A 326 8.50 29.16 8.94
C GLY A 326 7.02 28.72 8.97
N GLU A 327 6.25 29.24 8.01
CA GLU A 327 4.91 28.74 7.65
C GLU A 327 5.03 27.44 6.84
N GLN A 328 4.12 26.50 7.07
CA GLN A 328 4.07 25.17 6.46
C GLN A 328 2.67 24.90 5.95
N LEU A 329 2.56 24.45 4.70
CA LEU A 329 1.30 24.02 4.13
C LEU A 329 1.04 22.55 4.46
N VAL A 330 -0.04 22.27 5.18
CA VAL A 330 -0.51 20.92 5.51
C VAL A 330 -1.86 20.66 4.84
N GLY A 331 -2.00 19.54 4.14
CA GLY A 331 -3.24 19.21 3.43
C GLY A 331 -3.14 17.88 2.67
N PHE A 332 -4.18 17.57 1.90
CA PHE A 332 -4.20 16.41 1.01
C PHE A 332 -5.07 16.69 -0.22
N ILE A 333 -4.94 15.86 -1.25
CA ILE A 333 -5.80 15.90 -2.45
C ILE A 333 -7.03 15.04 -2.15
N SER A 334 -8.21 15.67 -2.07
CA SER A 334 -9.44 14.97 -1.77
C SER A 334 -9.86 14.07 -2.94
N THR A 335 -10.19 12.81 -2.69
CA THR A 335 -10.81 11.91 -3.68
C THR A 335 -12.34 12.03 -3.71
N LYS A 336 -12.91 12.92 -2.92
CA LYS A 336 -14.35 13.26 -2.91
C LYS A 336 -14.58 14.77 -3.06
N GLU A 337 -15.80 15.13 -3.42
CA GLU A 337 -16.23 16.54 -3.44
C GLU A 337 -16.42 17.08 -2.02
N PHE A 338 -16.10 18.35 -1.76
CA PHE A 338 -16.21 18.97 -0.44
C PHE A 338 -16.55 20.46 -0.51
N ASP A 339 -17.22 21.00 0.51
CA ASP A 339 -17.51 22.43 0.70
C ASP A 339 -16.82 23.02 1.95
N GLU A 340 -16.17 22.17 2.76
CA GLU A 340 -15.57 22.56 4.04
C GLU A 340 -14.28 21.79 4.33
N VAL A 341 -13.29 22.49 4.91
CA VAL A 341 -11.98 21.94 5.30
C VAL A 341 -11.75 22.21 6.79
N LYS A 342 -11.45 21.16 7.55
CA LYS A 342 -11.20 21.20 9.00
C LYS A 342 -9.75 20.82 9.31
N LEU A 343 -9.05 21.68 10.04
CA LEU A 343 -7.79 21.36 10.71
C LEU A 343 -8.09 20.89 12.13
N GLU A 344 -7.52 19.76 12.54
CA GLU A 344 -7.62 19.20 13.88
C GLU A 344 -6.22 18.90 14.44
N ILE A 345 -5.98 19.26 15.70
CA ILE A 345 -4.71 19.09 16.40
C ILE A 345 -4.98 18.35 17.72
N THR A 346 -4.34 17.19 17.88
CA THR A 346 -4.39 16.34 19.07
C THR A 346 -3.06 16.44 19.82
N ASN A 347 -3.12 16.70 21.13
CA ASN A 347 -1.91 16.74 21.96
C ASN A 347 -1.67 15.38 22.60
N VAL A 348 -0.53 14.76 22.28
CA VAL A 348 -0.19 13.40 22.74
C VAL A 348 0.73 13.39 23.96
N LEU A 349 1.37 14.51 24.35
CA LEU A 349 2.50 14.46 25.31
C LEU A 349 2.64 15.67 26.28
N GLY A 350 1.62 16.52 26.44
CA GLY A 350 1.63 17.56 27.49
C GLY A 350 2.69 18.65 27.33
N ILE A 351 3.32 18.75 26.15
CA ILE A 351 4.21 19.86 25.81
C ILE A 351 3.33 21.07 25.53
N LEU A 352 3.64 22.22 26.16
CA LEU A 352 3.03 23.50 25.84
C LEU A 352 3.30 23.84 24.37
N SER A 353 2.32 23.63 23.50
CA SER A 353 2.44 23.90 22.07
C SER A 353 1.44 24.98 21.64
N THR A 354 1.95 26.01 21.00
CA THR A 354 1.14 27.06 20.35
C THR A 354 1.31 26.93 18.84
N THR A 355 0.24 26.64 18.13
CA THR A 355 0.21 26.59 16.67
C THR A 355 -0.51 27.82 16.13
N ARG A 356 0.12 28.52 15.19
CA ARG A 356 -0.49 29.60 14.40
C ARG A 356 -1.11 29.00 13.14
N VAL A 357 -2.31 29.43 12.78
CA VAL A 357 -3.04 29.00 11.59
C VAL A 357 -3.38 30.25 10.77
N TYR A 358 -2.82 30.37 9.57
CA TYR A 358 -2.83 31.61 8.79
C TYR A 358 -4.00 31.68 7.82
N ASN A 359 -4.14 30.67 6.96
CA ASN A 359 -5.20 30.63 5.97
C ASN A 359 -5.49 29.21 5.50
N VAL A 360 -6.69 29.00 4.97
CA VAL A 360 -7.04 27.81 4.17
C VAL A 360 -6.51 27.99 2.74
N VAL A 361 -6.00 26.91 2.15
CA VAL A 361 -5.42 26.86 0.80
C VAL A 361 -6.13 25.77 0.01
N LEU A 362 -6.62 26.12 -1.17
CA LEU A 362 -7.14 25.17 -2.14
C LEU A 362 -6.32 25.22 -3.44
N GLU A 363 -6.19 24.08 -4.11
CA GLU A 363 -5.57 23.99 -5.43
C GLU A 363 -6.29 22.96 -6.29
N SER A 364 -6.79 23.40 -7.45
CA SER A 364 -7.35 22.51 -8.46
C SER A 364 -6.27 22.05 -9.43
N PHE A 365 -6.15 20.75 -9.68
CA PHE A 365 -5.17 20.24 -10.63
C PHE A 365 -5.77 20.03 -12.01
N CYS A 366 -5.01 20.36 -13.06
CA CYS A 366 -5.33 19.95 -14.41
C CYS A 366 -4.09 19.55 -15.18
N ALA A 367 -4.28 18.65 -16.15
CA ALA A 367 -3.20 18.08 -16.93
C ALA A 367 -2.35 19.16 -17.61
N GLY A 368 -1.03 19.01 -17.52
CA GLY A 368 -0.09 19.88 -18.20
C GLY A 368 -0.03 19.64 -19.72
N PRO A 369 0.76 20.44 -20.45
CA PRO A 369 0.98 20.22 -21.88
C PRO A 369 1.67 18.88 -22.16
N ALA A 370 1.56 18.39 -23.40
CA ALA A 370 2.27 17.19 -23.82
C ALA A 370 3.80 17.36 -23.69
N LEU A 371 4.50 16.29 -23.31
CA LEU A 371 5.95 16.29 -23.22
C LEU A 371 6.60 16.55 -24.58
N SER A 372 7.77 17.20 -24.57
CA SER A 372 8.57 17.46 -25.76
C SER A 372 9.75 16.48 -25.87
N CYS A 373 10.43 16.46 -27.03
CA CYS A 373 11.69 15.71 -27.20
C CYS A 373 12.84 16.30 -26.34
N THR A 374 12.67 17.51 -25.80
CA THR A 374 13.64 18.19 -24.92
C THR A 374 13.22 18.12 -23.46
N ASP A 375 14.13 18.49 -22.55
CA ASP A 375 13.85 18.56 -21.11
C ASP A 375 12.59 19.38 -20.81
N THR A 376 11.65 18.76 -20.12
CA THR A 376 10.40 19.37 -19.66
C THR A 376 10.40 19.34 -18.13
N TYR A 377 10.38 20.51 -17.49
CA TYR A 377 10.38 20.62 -16.03
C TYR A 377 8.95 20.49 -15.50
N LEU A 378 8.76 19.64 -14.48
CA LEU A 378 7.48 19.51 -13.78
C LEU A 378 7.33 20.64 -12.77
N VAL A 379 6.81 21.76 -13.24
CA VAL A 379 6.67 22.99 -12.42
C VAL A 379 5.27 23.57 -12.52
N SER A 380 4.78 24.09 -11.39
CA SER A 380 3.50 24.79 -11.30
C SER A 380 3.64 26.24 -11.81
N PRO A 381 2.63 26.80 -12.52
CA PRO A 381 1.32 26.21 -12.80
C PRO A 381 1.25 25.42 -14.13
N SER A 382 2.37 25.24 -14.84
CA SER A 382 2.36 24.60 -16.18
C SER A 382 1.97 23.12 -16.10
N PHE A 383 2.38 22.45 -15.02
CA PHE A 383 2.02 21.08 -14.67
C PHE A 383 1.42 21.07 -13.26
N PRO A 384 0.58 20.06 -12.92
CA PRO A 384 0.05 19.85 -11.58
C PRO A 384 1.12 19.22 -10.66
N ALA A 385 2.29 19.86 -10.59
CA ALA A 385 3.46 19.35 -9.91
C ALA A 385 3.38 19.65 -8.41
N VAL A 386 3.48 18.61 -7.59
CA VAL A 386 3.42 18.70 -6.13
C VAL A 386 4.60 17.95 -5.50
N LEU A 387 5.10 18.46 -4.38
CA LEU A 387 6.07 17.71 -3.58
C LEU A 387 5.38 16.65 -2.75
N ASN A 388 5.92 15.44 -2.73
CA ASN A 388 5.47 14.40 -1.81
C ASN A 388 6.32 14.46 -0.54
N GLY A 389 5.72 14.94 0.55
CA GLY A 389 6.36 15.08 1.86
C GLY A 389 6.77 13.74 2.48
N SER A 390 6.04 12.64 2.24
CA SER A 390 6.37 11.33 2.81
C SER A 390 7.69 10.76 2.26
N LEU A 391 8.03 11.13 1.02
CA LEU A 391 9.23 10.68 0.30
C LEU A 391 10.31 11.78 0.17
N THR A 392 10.08 12.96 0.76
CA THR A 392 11.01 14.09 0.78
C THR A 392 11.52 14.31 2.19
N GLY A 393 12.82 14.11 2.43
CA GLY A 393 13.38 14.22 3.78
C GLY A 393 14.79 13.68 3.91
N ILE A 394 15.30 13.74 5.14
CA ILE A 394 16.58 13.16 5.55
C ILE A 394 16.31 11.79 6.21
N GLY A 395 16.94 10.73 5.70
CA GLY A 395 16.96 9.39 6.28
C GLY A 395 18.32 9.04 6.90
N GLY A 396 18.35 8.05 7.79
CA GLY A 396 19.57 7.49 8.39
C GLY A 396 19.77 7.82 9.89
N VAL A 397 20.75 7.15 10.52
CA VAL A 397 21.03 7.25 11.96
C VAL A 397 21.87 8.49 12.25
N ALA A 398 21.25 9.51 12.86
CA ALA A 398 21.91 10.71 13.39
C ALA A 398 22.82 11.47 12.40
N CYS A 399 22.21 12.29 11.53
CA CYS A 399 22.96 13.32 10.81
C CYS A 399 22.93 14.68 11.54
N VAL A 400 24.09 15.10 12.07
CA VAL A 400 24.23 16.41 12.73
C VAL A 400 24.47 17.49 11.66
N GLY A 401 23.47 18.34 11.43
CA GLY A 401 23.54 19.44 10.47
C GLY A 401 23.01 19.12 9.07
N CYS A 402 22.42 17.93 8.86
CA CYS A 402 21.67 17.67 7.62
C CYS A 402 20.42 18.55 7.55
N SER A 403 20.09 19.00 6.34
CA SER A 403 18.87 19.79 6.11
C SER A 403 18.41 19.70 4.65
N ILE A 404 17.11 19.90 4.43
CA ILE A 404 16.55 20.21 3.11
C ILE A 404 15.99 21.62 3.17
N ASN A 405 16.68 22.55 2.52
CA ASN A 405 16.28 23.96 2.49
C ASN A 405 15.57 24.29 1.19
N ASN A 406 14.50 25.08 1.27
CA ASN A 406 13.74 25.59 0.13
C ASN A 406 13.22 24.49 -0.82
N SER A 407 12.76 23.36 -0.29
CA SER A 407 12.24 22.23 -1.10
C SER A 407 11.19 22.67 -2.13
N GLN A 408 10.34 23.64 -1.76
CA GLN A 408 9.28 24.19 -2.60
C GLN A 408 9.77 24.76 -3.95
N ASN A 409 11.04 25.16 -4.03
CA ASN A 409 11.60 25.73 -5.25
C ASN A 409 11.69 24.72 -6.40
N VAL A 410 11.65 23.41 -6.10
CA VAL A 410 11.80 22.33 -7.10
C VAL A 410 10.61 22.24 -8.05
N VAL A 411 9.44 22.69 -7.61
CA VAL A 411 8.21 22.72 -8.42
C VAL A 411 7.77 24.14 -8.77
N ASP A 412 8.60 25.14 -8.47
CA ASP A 412 8.30 26.53 -8.79
C ASP A 412 8.53 26.84 -10.28
N ALA A 413 7.86 27.87 -10.80
CA ALA A 413 7.93 28.21 -12.23
C ALA A 413 9.34 28.64 -12.71
N SER A 414 10.27 28.96 -11.81
CA SER A 414 11.62 29.42 -12.09
C SER A 414 12.60 28.24 -12.12
N THR A 415 13.03 27.83 -13.32
CA THR A 415 14.05 26.78 -13.50
C THR A 415 15.46 27.18 -13.00
N SER A 416 15.60 28.33 -12.36
CA SER A 416 16.84 28.82 -11.74
C SER A 416 16.81 28.77 -10.21
N ASN A 417 15.64 28.63 -9.60
CA ASN A 417 15.52 28.39 -8.16
C ASN A 417 15.84 26.93 -7.87
N TYR A 418 16.25 26.66 -6.64
CA TYR A 418 16.65 25.31 -6.24
C TYR A 418 16.37 25.05 -4.77
N ALA A 419 16.24 23.77 -4.44
CA ALA A 419 16.35 23.25 -3.09
C ALA A 419 17.78 22.81 -2.80
N ASP A 420 18.23 22.98 -1.55
CA ASP A 420 19.53 22.49 -1.09
C ASP A 420 19.32 21.25 -0.23
N ILE A 421 19.87 20.11 -0.66
CA ILE A 421 20.09 18.94 0.18
C ILE A 421 21.48 19.07 0.78
N VAL A 422 21.55 19.33 2.09
CA VAL A 422 22.80 19.46 2.84
C VAL A 422 23.01 18.19 3.65
N LEU A 423 24.09 17.45 3.38
CA LEU A 423 24.46 16.24 4.12
C LEU A 423 25.83 16.43 4.80
N THR A 424 25.86 17.12 5.94
CA THR A 424 27.10 17.29 6.72
C THR A 424 27.48 15.99 7.43
N ALA A 425 28.77 15.64 7.46
CA ALA A 425 29.37 14.41 8.02
C ALA A 425 28.45 13.59 8.97
N GLY A 426 27.84 12.55 8.42
CA GLY A 426 26.95 11.60 9.12
C GLY A 426 27.22 10.17 8.69
N LEU A 427 26.94 9.20 9.56
CA LEU A 427 27.00 7.77 9.22
C LEU A 427 25.71 7.38 8.48
N LEU A 428 25.82 6.96 7.22
CA LEU A 428 24.72 6.40 6.43
C LEU A 428 23.50 7.34 6.30
N SER A 429 23.73 8.65 6.25
CA SER A 429 22.65 9.62 6.03
C SER A 429 22.29 9.75 4.55
N SER A 430 21.02 9.93 4.24
CA SER A 430 20.55 10.19 2.87
C SER A 430 19.58 11.37 2.84
N GLY A 431 19.60 12.16 1.78
CA GLY A 431 18.61 13.21 1.53
C GLY A 431 17.82 12.88 0.27
N SER A 432 16.51 13.12 0.30
CA SER A 432 15.63 12.81 -0.82
C SER A 432 14.60 13.92 -1.09
N ILE A 433 14.26 14.11 -2.37
CA ILE A 433 13.20 15.00 -2.84
C ILE A 433 12.33 14.22 -3.84
N SER A 434 11.01 14.28 -3.66
CA SER A 434 10.04 13.58 -4.51
C SER A 434 9.03 14.57 -5.10
N VAL A 435 8.84 14.51 -6.42
CA VAL A 435 7.91 15.33 -7.19
C VAL A 435 6.89 14.43 -7.87
N LYS A 436 5.61 14.69 -7.60
CA LYS A 436 4.45 13.98 -8.17
C LYS A 436 3.69 14.89 -9.12
N ASP A 437 3.30 14.37 -10.27
CA ASP A 437 2.24 14.94 -11.10
C ASP A 437 0.89 14.40 -10.59
N ALA A 438 0.03 15.30 -10.10
CA ALA A 438 -1.21 14.90 -9.42
C ALA A 438 -2.28 14.31 -10.37
N VAL A 439 -2.12 14.43 -11.69
CA VAL A 439 -3.17 14.07 -12.68
C VAL A 439 -2.67 13.09 -13.72
N THR A 440 -1.45 13.28 -14.21
CA THR A 440 -0.91 12.65 -15.40
C THR A 440 -0.10 11.42 -15.03
N THR A 441 -0.49 10.27 -15.56
CA THR A 441 0.38 9.08 -15.59
C THR A 441 1.17 9.08 -16.88
N TYR A 442 2.50 9.03 -16.76
CA TYR A 442 3.41 9.00 -17.89
C TYR A 442 3.65 7.55 -18.36
N PRO A 443 3.68 7.32 -19.68
CA PRO A 443 3.83 5.98 -20.23
C PRO A 443 5.27 5.46 -20.13
N ILE A 444 5.41 4.16 -20.30
CA ILE A 444 6.69 3.46 -20.52
C ILE A 444 7.56 4.18 -21.56
N GLY A 445 8.87 4.18 -21.33
CA GLY A 445 9.89 4.79 -22.18
C GLY A 445 10.11 6.29 -21.90
N THR A 446 9.29 6.91 -21.06
CA THR A 446 9.46 8.33 -20.67
C THR A 446 10.71 8.46 -19.82
N PHE A 447 11.56 9.43 -20.14
CA PHE A 447 12.71 9.74 -19.29
C PHE A 447 12.22 10.40 -18.00
N ALA A 448 12.68 9.90 -16.86
CA ALA A 448 12.39 10.44 -15.54
C ALA A 448 13.70 10.76 -14.82
N GLY A 449 13.84 12.00 -14.34
CA GLY A 449 15.08 12.45 -13.71
C GLY A 449 14.97 13.77 -12.98
N PHE A 450 16.12 14.29 -12.56
CA PHE A 450 16.26 15.58 -11.89
C PHE A 450 17.42 16.37 -12.46
N ASP A 451 17.25 17.69 -12.52
CA ASP A 451 18.35 18.63 -12.77
C ASP A 451 18.99 19.03 -11.45
N ILE A 452 20.27 18.69 -11.30
CA ILE A 452 21.02 18.83 -10.05
C ILE A 452 22.37 19.50 -10.26
N GLU A 453 22.89 20.11 -9.21
CA GLU A 453 24.26 20.62 -9.14
C GLU A 453 24.87 20.23 -7.80
N ASN A 454 26.01 19.54 -7.80
CA ASN A 454 26.76 19.28 -6.57
C ASN A 454 27.93 20.26 -6.46
N THR A 455 28.11 20.82 -5.27
CA THR A 455 29.10 21.89 -5.01
C THR A 455 30.51 21.36 -4.74
N THR A 456 30.70 20.06 -4.54
CA THR A 456 31.97 19.46 -4.04
C THR A 456 32.48 18.26 -4.86
N ILE A 457 31.60 17.40 -5.35
CA ILE A 457 31.96 16.16 -6.08
C ILE A 457 31.81 16.36 -7.59
N LEU A 458 32.87 16.04 -8.34
CA LEU A 458 32.90 16.11 -9.80
C LEU A 458 32.30 14.84 -10.43
N GLY A 459 31.11 14.97 -11.05
CA GLY A 459 30.59 14.14 -12.14
C GLY A 459 30.36 12.64 -11.86
N ALA A 460 31.40 11.81 -11.77
CA ALA A 460 31.26 10.35 -11.76
C ALA A 460 31.08 9.76 -10.35
N SER A 461 31.77 10.29 -9.34
CA SER A 461 31.66 9.80 -7.95
C SER A 461 30.38 10.23 -7.25
N LEU A 462 29.63 11.18 -7.84
CA LEU A 462 28.31 11.59 -7.37
C LEU A 462 27.25 10.57 -7.78
N LEU A 463 27.34 10.08 -9.02
CA LEU A 463 26.36 9.16 -9.62
C LEU A 463 26.34 7.79 -8.93
N SER A 464 27.44 7.37 -8.31
CA SER A 464 27.47 6.13 -7.52
C SER A 464 26.62 6.20 -6.25
N ASN A 465 26.32 7.41 -5.77
CA ASN A 465 25.60 7.63 -4.51
C ASN A 465 24.21 8.25 -4.73
N ALA A 466 23.87 8.52 -5.98
CA ALA A 466 22.58 9.06 -6.38
C ALA A 466 21.68 7.93 -6.89
N THR A 467 20.43 7.96 -6.46
CA THR A 467 19.38 7.04 -6.91
C THR A 467 18.20 7.86 -7.39
N VAL A 468 17.71 7.56 -8.60
CA VAL A 468 16.43 8.07 -9.10
C VAL A 468 15.45 6.92 -9.05
N SER A 469 14.25 7.18 -8.52
CA SER A 469 13.16 6.19 -8.45
C SER A 469 11.88 6.76 -9.03
N THR A 470 11.04 5.92 -9.59
CA THR A 470 9.71 6.29 -10.08
C THR A 470 8.63 5.56 -9.30
N TYR A 471 7.48 6.20 -9.11
CA TYR A 471 6.34 5.69 -8.37
C TYR A 471 5.07 5.89 -9.17
N LEU A 472 4.11 4.99 -9.01
CA LEU A 472 2.75 5.13 -9.53
C LEU A 472 1.79 5.08 -8.35
N ASN A 473 1.11 6.19 -8.10
CA ASN A 473 0.14 6.32 -7.00
C ASN A 473 0.73 5.98 -5.62
N GLY A 474 2.00 6.32 -5.40
CA GLY A 474 2.73 6.04 -4.15
C GLY A 474 3.42 4.67 -4.11
N VAL A 475 3.11 3.76 -5.04
CA VAL A 475 3.77 2.44 -5.14
C VAL A 475 5.05 2.56 -5.98
N LEU A 476 6.17 2.09 -5.42
CA LEU A 476 7.45 2.08 -6.12
C LEU A 476 7.36 1.24 -7.40
N GLN A 477 7.75 1.82 -8.54
CA GLN A 477 7.77 1.14 -9.83
C GLN A 477 9.16 0.62 -10.15
N GLU A 478 10.14 1.52 -10.10
CA GLU A 478 11.52 1.28 -10.51
C GLU A 478 12.48 2.16 -9.72
N SER A 479 13.65 1.63 -9.40
CA SER A 479 14.78 2.37 -8.82
C SER A 479 16.05 2.10 -9.63
N ASN A 480 16.81 3.16 -9.92
CA ASN A 480 18.09 3.05 -10.60
C ASN A 480 19.19 3.77 -9.79
N ALA A 481 20.15 2.99 -9.29
CA ALA A 481 21.32 3.45 -8.57
C ALA A 481 22.58 3.16 -9.40
N GLY A 482 23.42 4.18 -9.64
CA GLY A 482 24.68 4.02 -10.39
C GLY A 482 24.57 3.85 -11.91
N GLY A 483 23.40 3.47 -12.45
CA GLY A 483 23.10 3.38 -13.89
C GLY A 483 22.46 4.63 -14.48
N LEU A 484 22.57 5.78 -13.78
CA LEU A 484 21.93 7.03 -14.19
C LEU A 484 22.58 7.61 -15.45
N ILE A 485 21.75 7.92 -16.44
CA ILE A 485 22.18 8.60 -17.66
C ILE A 485 22.39 10.08 -17.32
N SER A 486 23.63 10.56 -17.46
CA SER A 486 23.94 12.00 -17.47
C SER A 486 23.95 12.49 -18.91
N LEU A 487 23.05 13.41 -19.26
CA LEU A 487 22.91 13.90 -20.64
C LEU A 487 23.78 15.11 -20.97
N SER A 488 24.30 15.78 -19.96
CA SER A 488 25.26 16.88 -20.09
C SER A 488 26.67 16.39 -19.72
N ILE A 489 27.23 15.51 -20.55
CA ILE A 489 28.62 15.07 -20.42
C ILE A 489 29.54 16.16 -20.99
N LEU A 490 30.44 16.66 -20.13
CA LEU A 490 31.58 17.57 -20.38
C LEU A 490 31.29 19.09 -20.31
N SER A 491 31.44 19.66 -19.10
CA SER A 491 31.96 21.02 -18.76
C SER A 491 31.14 21.87 -17.77
N SER A 492 30.00 21.41 -17.23
CA SER A 492 29.22 22.14 -16.21
C SER A 492 29.05 21.34 -14.91
N ILE A 493 28.97 22.06 -13.78
CA ILE A 493 28.66 21.54 -12.44
C ILE A 493 27.18 21.12 -12.29
N ARG A 494 26.31 21.60 -13.18
CA ARG A 494 24.87 21.30 -13.26
C ARG A 494 24.59 20.25 -14.34
N GLN A 495 23.81 19.22 -14.00
CA GLN A 495 23.57 18.02 -14.80
C GLN A 495 22.15 17.47 -14.62
N VAL A 496 21.56 16.94 -15.70
CA VAL A 496 20.31 16.18 -15.63
C VAL A 496 20.64 14.71 -15.51
N VAL A 497 20.19 14.08 -14.41
CA VAL A 497 20.40 12.66 -14.09
C VAL A 497 19.08 11.93 -14.03
N GLY A 498 19.01 10.73 -14.61
CA GLY A 498 17.78 9.94 -14.64
C GLY A 498 17.90 8.69 -15.50
N PHE A 499 16.77 8.07 -15.80
CA PHE A 499 16.69 6.89 -16.66
C PHE A 499 15.40 6.89 -17.49
N ALA A 500 15.34 6.06 -18.53
CA ALA A 500 14.09 5.81 -19.25
C ALA A 500 13.29 4.77 -18.48
N ALA A 501 12.11 5.14 -17.99
CA ALA A 501 11.26 4.24 -17.21
C ALA A 501 10.77 3.08 -18.07
N THR A 502 10.82 1.86 -17.56
CA THR A 502 10.24 0.67 -18.20
C THR A 502 8.82 0.37 -17.70
N LYS A 503 8.34 1.11 -16.70
CA LYS A 503 6.97 1.05 -16.18
C LYS A 503 6.31 2.44 -16.20
N PRO A 504 4.97 2.52 -16.26
CA PRO A 504 4.26 3.79 -16.11
C PRO A 504 4.45 4.38 -14.71
N PHE A 505 4.50 5.71 -14.60
CA PHE A 505 4.70 6.40 -13.32
C PHE A 505 4.01 7.77 -13.32
N ASN A 506 3.73 8.32 -12.13
CA ASN A 506 3.29 9.71 -11.95
C ASN A 506 4.12 10.48 -10.93
N GLU A 507 5.15 9.86 -10.36
CA GLU A 507 6.02 10.49 -9.37
C GLU A 507 7.48 10.06 -9.57
N VAL A 508 8.40 11.00 -9.36
CA VAL A 508 9.85 10.80 -9.49
C VAL A 508 10.54 11.28 -8.22
N ARG A 509 11.40 10.44 -7.66
CA ARG A 509 12.18 10.72 -6.45
C ARG A 509 13.67 10.71 -6.74
N PHE A 510 14.37 11.76 -6.32
CA PHE A 510 15.83 11.81 -6.26
C PHE A 510 16.28 11.56 -4.83
N THR A 511 17.24 10.66 -4.65
CA THR A 511 17.88 10.36 -3.37
C THR A 511 19.39 10.42 -3.52
N ILE A 512 20.08 11.03 -2.56
CA ILE A 512 21.53 11.02 -2.48
C ILE A 512 21.98 10.56 -1.09
N ALA A 513 22.90 9.60 -1.03
CA ALA A 513 23.40 9.00 0.20
C ALA A 513 24.87 9.39 0.49
N ASN A 514 25.19 9.53 1.78
CA ASN A 514 26.54 9.69 2.29
C ASN A 514 27.12 8.31 2.66
N LEU A 515 28.24 7.94 2.04
CA LEU A 515 29.05 6.79 2.46
C LEU A 515 29.95 7.17 3.64
N VAL A 516 30.27 6.20 4.49
CA VAL A 516 31.07 6.40 5.71
C VAL A 516 32.37 7.19 5.40
N GLY A 517 32.52 8.36 6.02
CA GLY A 517 33.74 9.19 5.93
C GLY A 517 33.85 10.07 4.68
N VAL A 518 32.81 10.15 3.85
CA VAL A 518 32.74 11.07 2.70
C VAL A 518 31.81 12.23 3.03
N ASP A 519 32.24 13.46 2.78
CA ASP A 519 31.37 14.64 2.80
C ASP A 519 30.90 14.87 1.35
N VAL A 520 29.66 14.48 1.03
CA VAL A 520 29.06 14.75 -0.30
C VAL A 520 28.66 16.23 -0.50
N GLY A 521 28.85 17.08 0.52
CA GLY A 521 28.60 18.51 0.45
C GLY A 521 27.12 18.88 0.27
N THR A 522 26.89 20.02 -0.38
CA THR A 522 25.54 20.49 -0.72
C THR A 522 25.20 20.09 -2.16
N THR A 523 24.06 19.43 -2.32
CA THR A 523 23.45 19.13 -3.63
C THR A 523 22.25 20.04 -3.84
N ARG A 524 22.32 20.87 -4.89
CA ARG A 524 21.21 21.70 -5.37
C ARG A 524 20.33 20.90 -6.30
N VAL A 525 19.02 20.96 -6.09
CA VAL A 525 18.01 20.32 -6.94
C VAL A 525 17.14 21.41 -7.53
N TYR A 526 17.15 21.56 -8.85
CA TYR A 526 16.44 22.62 -9.58
C TYR A 526 15.04 22.22 -10.02
N GLY A 527 14.79 20.92 -10.20
CA GLY A 527 13.48 20.44 -10.66
C GLY A 527 13.50 19.00 -11.12
N ALA A 528 12.32 18.38 -11.10
CA ALA A 528 12.10 17.11 -11.80
C ALA A 528 11.98 17.36 -13.31
N VAL A 529 12.67 16.54 -14.09
CA VAL A 529 12.78 16.68 -15.55
C VAL A 529 12.26 15.41 -16.22
N LEU A 530 11.30 15.59 -17.13
CA LEU A 530 10.80 14.54 -18.00
C LEU A 530 11.17 14.78 -19.47
N ARG A 531 11.27 13.71 -20.26
CA ARG A 531 11.28 13.80 -21.73
C ARG A 531 10.39 12.74 -22.35
N LEU A 532 9.78 13.11 -23.46
CA LEU A 532 8.90 12.25 -24.22
C LEU A 532 9.59 10.93 -24.62
N ALA A 533 8.92 9.81 -24.34
CA ALA A 533 9.29 8.50 -24.86
C ALA A 533 9.29 8.54 -26.39
N ASN A 534 10.43 8.23 -27.02
CA ASN A 534 10.55 8.23 -28.47
C ASN A 534 11.55 7.17 -28.93
N ALA A 535 11.40 6.71 -30.17
CA ALA A 535 12.21 5.62 -30.70
C ALA A 535 13.69 6.00 -30.90
N ALA A 536 14.01 7.30 -31.04
CA ALA A 536 15.40 7.74 -31.12
C ALA A 536 16.16 7.55 -29.80
N GLY A 537 15.42 7.45 -28.68
CA GLY A 537 15.98 7.22 -27.36
C GLY A 537 16.83 8.40 -26.84
N PHE A 538 17.54 8.14 -25.75
CA PHE A 538 18.31 9.18 -25.04
C PHE A 538 19.84 9.00 -25.16
N VAL A 539 20.28 8.00 -25.93
CA VAL A 539 21.69 7.65 -26.12
C VAL A 539 22.12 7.89 -27.56
N ALA A 540 23.36 8.35 -27.75
CA ALA A 540 23.93 8.54 -29.07
C ALA A 540 24.11 7.20 -29.81
N PRO A 541 24.09 7.18 -31.16
CA PRO A 541 24.39 5.98 -31.92
C PRO A 541 25.79 5.44 -31.65
N SER A 542 25.86 4.13 -31.39
CA SER A 542 27.12 3.42 -31.18
C SER A 542 27.85 3.26 -32.52
N LEU A 543 29.07 3.75 -32.58
CA LEU A 543 29.92 3.58 -33.75
C LEU A 543 30.63 2.22 -33.70
N LEU A 544 30.62 1.53 -34.84
CA LEU A 544 31.46 0.35 -35.07
C LEU A 544 32.89 0.76 -35.49
N SER A 545 33.02 1.94 -36.10
CA SER A 545 34.32 2.50 -36.48
C SER A 545 34.28 4.03 -36.48
N SER A 546 35.38 4.66 -36.09
CA SER A 546 35.58 6.12 -36.20
C SER A 546 36.06 6.55 -37.60
N SER A 547 36.31 5.61 -38.51
CA SER A 547 36.72 5.91 -39.90
C SER A 547 36.29 4.86 -40.93
N VAL A 548 36.17 5.25 -42.20
CA VAL A 548 35.76 4.40 -43.33
C VAL A 548 36.65 4.65 -44.55
N SER A 549 37.00 3.60 -45.28
CA SER A 549 37.74 3.68 -46.56
C SER A 549 36.93 3.12 -47.73
N ASN A 550 37.30 3.44 -48.98
CA ASN A 550 36.71 2.77 -50.15
C ASN A 550 37.15 1.29 -50.25
N VAL A 551 36.28 0.46 -50.80
CA VAL A 551 36.60 -0.92 -51.20
C VAL A 551 36.64 -0.95 -52.72
N CYS A 552 37.74 -1.41 -53.30
CA CYS A 552 37.89 -1.54 -54.73
C CYS A 552 36.75 -2.36 -55.37
N PRO A 553 36.25 -1.97 -56.55
CA PRO A 553 36.71 -0.89 -57.44
C PRO A 553 36.12 0.50 -57.13
N ALA A 554 35.40 0.68 -56.02
CA ALA A 554 34.72 1.93 -55.70
C ALA A 554 35.69 3.07 -55.33
N THR A 555 35.31 4.32 -55.58
CA THR A 555 36.12 5.53 -55.28
C THR A 555 35.53 6.40 -54.17
N THR A 556 34.62 5.85 -53.36
CA THR A 556 33.88 6.52 -52.28
C THR A 556 33.75 5.60 -51.07
N GLY A 557 33.61 6.13 -49.86
CA GLY A 557 33.40 5.34 -48.64
C GLY A 557 31.92 5.13 -48.32
N ASN A 558 31.59 4.09 -47.54
CA ASN A 558 30.22 3.78 -47.13
C ASN A 558 30.04 4.01 -45.63
N LEU A 559 29.43 5.13 -45.23
CA LEU A 559 29.19 5.47 -43.82
C LEU A 559 28.31 4.45 -43.08
N SER A 560 27.49 3.68 -43.81
CA SER A 560 26.65 2.63 -43.21
C SER A 560 27.47 1.51 -42.57
N SER A 561 28.76 1.36 -42.94
CA SER A 561 29.65 0.38 -42.32
C SER A 561 30.29 0.87 -41.01
N ALA A 562 30.13 2.14 -40.64
CA ALA A 562 30.70 2.72 -39.43
C ALA A 562 29.75 2.72 -38.23
N ILE A 563 28.49 2.29 -38.41
CA ILE A 563 27.43 2.46 -37.44
C ILE A 563 26.62 1.18 -37.28
N GLY A 564 26.17 0.91 -36.04
CA GLY A 564 25.26 -0.19 -35.75
C GLY A 564 23.85 0.03 -36.30
N SER A 565 22.94 -0.92 -36.06
CA SER A 565 21.54 -0.80 -36.42
C SER A 565 20.82 0.25 -35.56
N ALA A 566 19.83 0.93 -36.15
CA ALA A 566 18.91 1.77 -35.38
C ALA A 566 18.02 0.92 -34.45
N PRO A 567 17.65 1.41 -33.26
CA PRO A 567 16.61 0.80 -32.46
C PRO A 567 15.27 0.76 -33.20
N SER A 568 14.41 -0.19 -32.83
CA SER A 568 13.10 -0.37 -33.46
C SER A 568 12.29 0.93 -33.41
N GLY A 569 11.75 1.36 -34.55
CA GLY A 569 10.98 2.60 -34.69
C GLY A 569 11.79 3.85 -35.03
N ALA A 570 13.13 3.80 -34.98
CA ALA A 570 14.01 4.89 -35.40
C ALA A 570 14.76 4.58 -36.69
N VAL A 571 15.24 5.62 -37.35
CA VAL A 571 16.15 5.53 -38.51
C VAL A 571 17.45 6.28 -38.22
N ILE A 572 18.54 5.89 -38.87
CA ILE A 572 19.80 6.64 -38.78
C ILE A 572 19.79 7.77 -39.80
N GLN A 573 20.07 8.99 -39.33
CA GLN A 573 20.34 10.14 -40.17
C GLN A 573 21.75 10.68 -39.92
N TRP A 574 22.43 11.01 -41.02
CA TRP A 574 23.79 11.55 -41.00
C TRP A 574 23.79 13.05 -41.24
N PHE A 575 24.67 13.78 -40.56
CA PHE A 575 24.90 15.21 -40.75
C PHE A 575 26.40 15.50 -40.80
N THR A 576 26.77 16.65 -41.36
CA THR A 576 28.16 17.15 -41.34
C THR A 576 28.49 17.97 -40.09
N ASN A 577 27.55 18.05 -39.14
CA ASN A 577 27.68 18.71 -37.84
C ASN A 577 27.01 17.87 -36.74
N ASN A 578 27.40 18.11 -35.49
CA ASN A 578 26.91 17.40 -34.31
C ASN A 578 25.67 18.03 -33.66
N THR A 579 25.04 19.01 -34.32
CA THR A 579 23.84 19.70 -33.81
C THR A 579 22.62 19.45 -34.69
N HIS A 580 22.69 18.46 -35.60
CA HIS A 580 21.65 18.12 -36.59
C HIS A 580 21.03 19.37 -37.26
N THR A 581 21.84 20.41 -37.51
CA THR A 581 21.39 21.65 -38.15
C THR A 581 21.50 21.53 -39.66
N GLY A 582 20.48 22.00 -40.39
CA GLY A 582 20.43 21.93 -41.86
C GLY A 582 19.76 20.65 -42.37
N THR A 583 20.06 20.27 -43.62
CA THR A 583 19.52 19.06 -44.25
C THR A 583 20.38 17.84 -43.96
N ALA A 584 19.75 16.71 -43.66
CA ALA A 584 20.44 15.43 -43.52
C ALA A 584 21.23 15.07 -44.80
N TYR A 585 22.36 14.39 -44.61
CA TYR A 585 23.23 13.92 -45.67
C TYR A 585 22.56 12.80 -46.46
N SER A 586 22.37 13.00 -47.77
CA SER A 586 21.48 12.19 -48.59
C SER A 586 22.13 10.93 -49.20
N THR A 587 23.45 10.78 -49.15
CA THR A 587 24.19 9.71 -49.84
C THR A 587 25.21 8.97 -48.94
N PRO A 588 24.78 8.42 -47.79
CA PRO A 588 25.70 7.79 -46.83
C PRO A 588 26.47 6.59 -47.40
N SER A 589 25.96 5.91 -48.44
CA SER A 589 26.63 4.76 -49.07
C SER A 589 27.77 5.12 -50.03
N THR A 590 27.89 6.39 -50.44
CA THR A 590 28.90 6.88 -51.38
C THR A 590 29.51 8.19 -50.88
N ALA A 591 29.85 8.23 -49.59
CA ALA A 591 30.40 9.41 -48.95
C ALA A 591 31.79 9.76 -49.52
N ALA A 592 31.96 11.03 -49.87
CA ALA A 592 33.26 11.58 -50.19
C ALA A 592 34.10 11.77 -48.92
N ALA A 593 35.42 11.95 -49.09
CA ALA A 593 36.32 12.23 -47.99
C ALA A 593 35.84 13.43 -47.14
N GLY A 594 35.71 13.23 -45.82
CA GLY A 594 35.12 14.19 -44.90
C GLY A 594 34.80 13.59 -43.52
N THR A 595 34.16 14.37 -42.65
CA THR A 595 33.72 13.97 -41.29
C THR A 595 32.20 14.06 -41.15
N TYR A 596 31.56 13.03 -40.59
CA TYR A 596 30.10 12.92 -40.50
C TYR A 596 29.67 12.44 -39.09
N TYR A 597 28.49 12.86 -38.66
CA TYR A 597 27.89 12.53 -37.35
C TYR A 597 26.54 11.87 -37.56
N ALA A 598 26.25 10.83 -36.80
CA ALA A 598 24.99 10.10 -36.87
C ALA A 598 24.07 10.41 -35.71
N PHE A 599 22.77 10.32 -35.97
CA PHE A 599 21.68 10.47 -35.02
C PHE A 599 20.67 9.34 -35.25
N TYR A 600 20.09 8.81 -34.18
CA TYR A 600 18.81 8.12 -34.30
C TYR A 600 17.72 9.18 -34.47
N TYR A 601 16.76 8.93 -35.36
CA TYR A 601 15.67 9.83 -35.67
C TYR A 601 14.35 9.07 -35.64
N ASP A 602 13.45 9.52 -34.77
CA ASP A 602 12.07 9.07 -34.73
C ASP A 602 11.27 9.90 -35.73
N SER A 603 10.91 9.29 -36.85
CA SER A 603 10.17 9.97 -37.93
C SER A 603 8.70 10.26 -37.59
N VAL A 604 8.15 9.62 -36.56
CA VAL A 604 6.76 9.82 -36.13
C VAL A 604 6.67 11.04 -35.21
N LEU A 605 7.58 11.14 -34.25
CA LEU A 605 7.59 12.21 -33.25
C LEU A 605 8.52 13.37 -33.60
N GLY A 606 9.39 13.20 -34.61
CA GLY A 606 10.36 14.21 -35.02
C GLY A 606 11.53 14.41 -34.04
N CYS A 607 11.80 13.43 -33.18
CA CYS A 607 12.85 13.50 -32.16
C CYS A 607 14.19 12.96 -32.68
N TYR A 608 15.29 13.61 -32.29
CA TYR A 608 16.65 13.12 -32.53
C TYR A 608 17.31 12.71 -31.22
N SER A 609 18.14 11.68 -31.26
CA SER A 609 19.06 11.33 -30.18
C SER A 609 20.18 12.38 -30.03
N PRO A 610 21.05 12.28 -29.01
CA PRO A 610 22.37 12.93 -29.07
C PRO A 610 23.20 12.43 -30.27
N ALA A 611 24.16 13.25 -30.72
CA ALA A 611 25.05 12.93 -31.85
C ALA A 611 26.07 11.84 -31.50
N SER A 612 26.42 10.98 -32.45
CA SER A 612 27.60 10.13 -32.36
C SER A 612 28.89 10.98 -32.29
N THR A 613 30.03 10.36 -31.97
CA THR A 613 31.33 10.96 -32.32
C THR A 613 31.50 11.02 -33.85
N GLY A 614 32.44 11.83 -34.35
CA GLY A 614 32.61 12.04 -35.79
C GLY A 614 33.32 10.88 -36.52
N VAL A 615 32.78 10.45 -37.66
CA VAL A 615 33.33 9.39 -38.54
C VAL A 615 34.07 10.01 -39.74
N VAL A 616 35.31 9.59 -40.00
CA VAL A 616 36.20 10.14 -41.07
C VAL A 616 36.29 9.20 -42.30
N VAL A 617 36.16 9.71 -43.53
CA VAL A 617 36.20 8.90 -44.80
C VAL A 617 37.50 9.08 -45.65
N THR A 618 38.12 8.00 -46.19
CA THR A 618 39.38 7.95 -47.02
C THR A 618 39.31 7.06 -48.30
N VAL A 619 40.21 7.18 -49.32
CA VAL A 619 40.13 6.47 -50.66
C VAL A 619 41.51 5.93 -51.26
N ASN A 620 41.62 4.67 -51.78
CA ASN A 620 42.81 3.83 -52.20
C ASN A 620 42.69 3.07 -53.61
N ALA A 621 43.73 2.33 -54.14
CA ALA A 621 43.87 1.66 -55.51
C ALA A 621 43.82 0.09 -55.58
N CYS A 622 43.64 -0.60 -56.77
CA CYS A 622 43.02 -1.97 -56.91
C CYS A 622 43.79 -3.14 -57.60
N ASP A 623 43.47 -4.37 -57.14
CA ASP A 623 43.78 -5.76 -57.56
C ASP A 623 42.50 -6.59 -57.29
N THR A 624 41.88 -7.26 -58.30
CA THR A 624 40.43 -7.52 -58.37
C THR A 624 39.95 -8.73 -57.57
N ASP A 625 40.59 -9.89 -57.66
CA ASP A 625 40.33 -11.02 -56.75
C ASP A 625 41.43 -11.16 -55.68
N GLY A 626 42.58 -10.56 -55.97
CA GLY A 626 43.52 -10.12 -54.98
C GLY A 626 44.28 -11.26 -54.33
N ASP A 627 44.51 -12.32 -55.08
CA ASP A 627 45.32 -13.49 -54.70
C ASP A 627 46.82 -13.23 -54.67
N GLY A 628 47.22 -11.98 -54.90
CA GLY A 628 48.62 -11.56 -54.92
C GLY A 628 49.27 -11.74 -56.28
N ASP A 629 48.48 -12.12 -57.28
CA ASP A 629 48.72 -11.94 -58.69
C ASP A 629 47.89 -10.75 -59.19
N LEU A 630 48.51 -9.73 -59.79
CA LEU A 630 47.77 -8.55 -60.27
C LEU A 630 46.82 -8.98 -61.41
N ASP A 631 45.66 -8.32 -61.55
CA ASP A 631 44.68 -8.51 -62.65
C ASP A 631 45.26 -8.68 -64.06
N THR A 632 46.46 -8.16 -64.29
CA THR A 632 47.17 -8.23 -65.58
C THR A 632 47.97 -9.51 -65.81
N THR A 633 48.20 -10.34 -64.79
CA THR A 633 49.08 -11.53 -64.79
C THR A 633 48.43 -12.83 -64.29
N ASP A 634 47.26 -12.74 -63.66
CA ASP A 634 46.49 -13.87 -63.11
C ASP A 634 45.86 -14.79 -64.18
N PRO A 635 46.02 -16.14 -64.12
CA PRO A 635 45.34 -17.09 -65.01
C PRO A 635 43.82 -17.19 -64.82
N ALA A 636 43.29 -16.76 -63.68
CA ALA A 636 41.88 -16.60 -63.41
C ALA A 636 41.62 -15.29 -62.63
N PRO A 637 41.73 -14.09 -63.28
CA PRO A 637 41.68 -12.74 -62.68
C PRO A 637 40.43 -12.34 -61.89
N ASN A 638 39.53 -13.27 -61.63
CA ASN A 638 38.29 -13.09 -60.89
C ASN A 638 37.94 -14.33 -60.02
N ASN A 639 38.83 -15.31 -59.88
CA ASN A 639 38.55 -16.56 -59.16
C ASN A 639 39.68 -16.90 -58.16
N PRO A 640 39.51 -16.47 -56.90
CA PRO A 640 40.57 -16.56 -55.88
C PRO A 640 40.88 -17.99 -55.41
N CYS A 641 40.07 -19.00 -55.74
CA CYS A 641 40.25 -20.37 -55.23
C CYS A 641 41.02 -21.30 -56.16
N VAL A 642 41.62 -20.75 -57.23
CA VAL A 642 42.43 -21.50 -58.17
C VAL A 642 43.89 -21.15 -57.96
N TRP A 643 44.61 -22.02 -57.25
CA TRP A 643 46.02 -21.81 -56.92
C TRP A 643 46.92 -21.73 -58.16
N SER A 644 47.79 -20.72 -58.18
CA SER A 644 48.66 -20.33 -59.30
C SER A 644 50.14 -20.39 -58.89
N ASN A 645 51.02 -20.74 -59.82
CA ASN A 645 52.47 -20.77 -59.54
C ASN A 645 53.11 -19.38 -59.43
N ASN A 646 52.44 -18.32 -59.91
CA ASN A 646 52.93 -16.94 -59.86
C ASN A 646 52.48 -16.19 -58.60
N GLN A 647 51.68 -16.85 -57.77
CA GLN A 647 51.10 -16.28 -56.57
C GLN A 647 52.20 -15.88 -55.57
N VAL A 648 52.18 -14.63 -55.13
CA VAL A 648 53.11 -14.14 -54.11
C VAL A 648 52.32 -13.81 -52.86
N LEU A 649 52.45 -14.65 -51.83
CA LEU A 649 51.72 -14.51 -50.57
C LEU A 649 51.86 -13.10 -49.93
N ALA A 650 53.02 -12.46 -50.09
CA ALA A 650 53.27 -11.09 -49.60
C ALA A 650 52.52 -9.97 -50.34
N ASN A 651 52.04 -10.26 -51.56
CA ASN A 651 51.31 -9.32 -52.41
C ASN A 651 49.80 -9.58 -52.40
N THR A 652 49.35 -10.68 -51.79
CA THR A 652 47.94 -10.99 -51.64
C THR A 652 47.19 -9.84 -50.96
N THR A 653 46.09 -9.43 -51.59
CA THR A 653 45.15 -8.52 -50.95
C THR A 653 44.53 -9.21 -49.74
N THR A 654 43.93 -8.41 -48.88
CA THR A 654 43.12 -8.94 -47.80
C THR A 654 41.98 -9.82 -48.33
N THR A 655 41.44 -9.54 -49.52
CA THR A 655 40.27 -10.25 -50.09
C THR A 655 40.56 -11.74 -50.31
N TRP A 656 41.68 -12.08 -50.95
CA TRP A 656 42.08 -13.49 -51.07
C TRP A 656 42.55 -14.08 -49.75
N ARG A 657 43.29 -13.30 -48.94
CA ARG A 657 43.73 -13.75 -47.61
C ARG A 657 42.58 -14.01 -46.65
N THR A 658 41.38 -13.54 -46.97
CA THR A 658 40.13 -13.77 -46.22
C THR A 658 39.14 -14.65 -47.00
N ALA A 659 39.47 -15.05 -48.23
CA ALA A 659 38.69 -16.05 -48.96
C ALA A 659 38.90 -17.42 -48.34
N ASP A 660 37.92 -18.29 -48.52
CA ASP A 660 37.79 -19.59 -47.85
C ASP A 660 37.27 -20.59 -48.91
N CYS A 661 38.11 -21.54 -49.30
CA CYS A 661 37.88 -22.35 -50.48
C CYS A 661 37.17 -23.68 -50.21
N ASP A 662 37.27 -24.25 -49.02
CA ASP A 662 36.48 -25.43 -48.61
C ASP A 662 35.22 -25.04 -47.81
N GLY A 663 35.14 -23.78 -47.42
CA GLY A 663 33.96 -23.18 -46.86
C GLY A 663 33.82 -23.40 -45.36
N ASP A 664 34.91 -23.70 -44.65
CA ASP A 664 34.87 -23.92 -43.21
C ASP A 664 35.04 -22.65 -42.37
N GLY A 665 35.23 -21.50 -43.01
CA GLY A 665 35.36 -20.20 -42.39
C GLY A 665 36.78 -19.83 -42.00
N VAL A 666 37.75 -20.73 -42.09
CA VAL A 666 39.17 -20.39 -41.99
C VAL A 666 39.62 -19.87 -43.35
N SER A 667 40.39 -18.79 -43.34
CA SER A 667 40.81 -18.20 -44.61
C SER A 667 42.01 -18.93 -45.21
N ASN A 668 42.08 -18.99 -46.54
CA ASN A 668 43.16 -19.61 -47.31
C ASN A 668 44.57 -19.24 -46.81
N TYR A 669 44.75 -18.02 -46.31
CA TYR A 669 46.04 -17.57 -45.75
C TYR A 669 46.36 -18.20 -44.40
N LYS A 670 45.36 -18.31 -43.52
CA LYS A 670 45.51 -18.93 -42.20
C LYS A 670 45.76 -20.42 -42.30
N GLU A 671 45.08 -21.10 -43.22
CA GLU A 671 45.30 -22.52 -43.49
C GLU A 671 46.69 -22.79 -44.10
N ALA A 672 47.19 -21.88 -44.94
CA ALA A 672 48.50 -21.99 -45.56
C ALA A 672 49.69 -21.56 -44.66
N THR A 673 49.44 -20.84 -43.56
CA THR A 673 50.50 -20.25 -42.71
C THR A 673 50.39 -20.55 -41.22
N GLY A 674 49.38 -21.28 -40.77
CA GLY A 674 49.20 -21.65 -39.37
C GLY A 674 48.84 -20.48 -38.44
N THR A 675 48.82 -20.76 -37.13
CA THR A 675 48.44 -19.83 -36.06
C THR A 675 49.50 -18.76 -35.78
N ASP A 676 50.77 -19.03 -36.12
CA ASP A 676 51.89 -18.10 -35.94
C ASP A 676 52.16 -17.19 -37.16
N ASN A 677 51.40 -17.38 -38.25
CA ASN A 677 51.60 -16.73 -39.55
C ASN A 677 53.00 -16.97 -40.15
N ASP A 678 53.66 -18.05 -39.76
CA ASP A 678 54.92 -18.50 -40.35
C ASP A 678 54.65 -19.68 -41.29
N PRO A 679 54.76 -19.52 -42.63
CA PRO A 679 54.55 -20.61 -43.59
C PRO A 679 55.53 -21.80 -43.47
N LEU A 680 56.42 -21.81 -42.47
CA LEU A 680 57.45 -22.83 -42.24
C LEU A 680 57.19 -23.72 -41.02
N THR A 681 56.21 -23.42 -40.17
CA THR A 681 55.77 -24.29 -39.06
C THR A 681 54.67 -25.23 -39.57
N VAL A 682 54.73 -26.50 -39.14
CA VAL A 682 53.88 -27.60 -39.67
C VAL A 682 52.98 -28.21 -38.59
N ALA A 683 52.87 -27.56 -37.43
CA ALA A 683 52.25 -28.14 -36.23
C ALA A 683 50.75 -27.80 -36.08
N ASP A 684 50.22 -26.97 -36.97
CA ASP A 684 48.94 -26.26 -36.85
C ASP A 684 48.22 -26.02 -38.20
N ASN A 685 48.70 -26.65 -39.28
CA ASN A 685 48.10 -26.51 -40.61
C ASN A 685 46.77 -27.28 -40.71
N THR A 686 45.69 -26.54 -40.98
CA THR A 686 44.40 -27.06 -41.43
C THR A 686 44.47 -27.36 -42.93
N ASP A 687 43.59 -28.23 -43.46
CA ASP A 687 43.61 -28.60 -44.88
C ASP A 687 42.59 -27.75 -45.64
N PRO A 688 43.02 -26.85 -46.57
CA PRO A 688 42.14 -25.91 -47.30
C PRO A 688 41.18 -26.55 -48.31
N LEU A 689 40.98 -27.87 -48.20
CA LEU A 689 40.10 -28.70 -49.02
C LEU A 689 39.22 -29.64 -48.16
N ASP A 690 39.38 -29.66 -46.84
CA ASP A 690 38.63 -30.52 -45.92
C ASP A 690 37.98 -29.69 -44.81
N GLY A 691 36.73 -29.30 -45.04
CA GLY A 691 36.05 -28.38 -44.13
C GLY A 691 35.72 -28.91 -42.72
N CYS A 692 35.99 -30.18 -42.38
CA CYS A 692 35.96 -30.61 -40.97
C CYS A 692 37.32 -30.44 -40.26
N SER A 693 38.35 -30.03 -40.98
CA SER A 693 39.73 -29.90 -40.50
C SER A 693 40.09 -28.44 -40.22
N TYR A 694 39.29 -27.72 -39.43
CA TYR A 694 39.55 -26.32 -39.06
C TYR A 694 40.10 -26.17 -37.64
N ASN A 695 40.52 -24.96 -37.26
CA ASN A 695 40.81 -24.58 -35.88
C ASN A 695 39.83 -23.49 -35.42
N ASP A 696 39.29 -23.58 -34.20
CA ASP A 696 38.22 -22.67 -33.75
C ASP A 696 38.71 -21.24 -33.54
N PHE A 697 40.03 -21.05 -33.43
CA PHE A 697 40.66 -19.77 -33.21
C PHE A 697 40.72 -18.90 -34.49
N ASP A 698 40.90 -19.53 -35.65
CA ASP A 698 41.02 -18.87 -36.95
C ASP A 698 39.74 -18.98 -37.78
N GLN A 699 38.74 -19.76 -37.33
CA GLN A 699 37.45 -19.92 -38.00
C GLN A 699 36.58 -18.66 -37.89
N VAL A 700 36.08 -18.18 -39.02
CA VAL A 700 35.07 -17.14 -39.11
C VAL A 700 33.74 -17.77 -39.52
N LEU A 701 32.87 -18.10 -38.56
CA LEU A 701 31.58 -18.77 -38.79
C LEU A 701 30.69 -18.10 -39.85
N LEU A 702 30.76 -16.77 -40.02
CA LEU A 702 30.01 -16.03 -41.04
C LEU A 702 30.53 -16.26 -42.47
N ALA A 703 31.79 -16.69 -42.61
CA ALA A 703 32.43 -16.98 -43.90
C ALA A 703 32.15 -18.41 -44.38
N THR A 704 31.64 -19.29 -43.52
CA THR A 704 31.35 -20.70 -43.86
C THR A 704 30.35 -20.87 -45.00
N SER A 705 30.60 -21.84 -45.87
CA SER A 705 29.80 -22.14 -47.07
C SER A 705 28.49 -22.87 -46.74
N PRO A 706 27.48 -22.80 -47.63
CA PRO A 706 26.26 -23.59 -47.48
C PRO A 706 26.47 -25.11 -47.44
N LEU A 707 27.55 -25.62 -48.04
CA LEU A 707 27.86 -27.05 -48.04
C LEU A 707 28.46 -27.48 -46.70
N TRP A 708 29.37 -26.67 -46.14
CA TRP A 708 29.89 -26.89 -44.79
C TRP A 708 28.75 -26.87 -43.77
N LYS A 709 27.83 -25.92 -43.89
CA LYS A 709 26.64 -25.80 -43.03
C LYS A 709 25.69 -27.01 -43.06
N LEU A 710 25.77 -27.85 -44.09
CA LEU A 710 24.97 -29.07 -44.25
C LEU A 710 25.74 -30.36 -43.90
N ALA A 711 27.01 -30.26 -43.52
CA ALA A 711 27.79 -31.36 -42.96
C ALA A 711 27.52 -31.49 -41.46
N ASP A 712 27.99 -32.59 -40.87
CA ASP A 712 27.88 -32.93 -39.44
C ASP A 712 29.24 -33.55 -39.07
N CYS A 713 30.15 -32.70 -38.57
CA CYS A 713 31.55 -33.06 -38.39
C CYS A 713 31.77 -33.93 -37.13
N ASP A 714 30.97 -33.79 -36.09
CA ASP A 714 31.13 -34.51 -34.82
C ASP A 714 30.15 -35.69 -34.63
N LYS A 715 29.12 -35.77 -35.48
CA LYS A 715 28.16 -36.86 -35.64
C LYS A 715 27.16 -36.98 -34.50
N ASP A 716 26.83 -35.89 -33.82
CA ASP A 716 25.75 -35.85 -32.83
C ASP A 716 24.33 -35.72 -33.45
N GLY A 717 24.26 -35.47 -34.77
CA GLY A 717 23.03 -35.35 -35.53
C GLY A 717 22.62 -33.91 -35.84
N ASN A 718 23.40 -32.94 -35.40
CA ASN A 718 23.27 -31.52 -35.73
C ASN A 718 24.11 -31.21 -36.97
N LEU A 719 23.62 -30.28 -37.80
CA LEU A 719 24.39 -29.84 -38.96
C LEU A 719 25.22 -28.63 -38.56
N ASN A 720 26.49 -28.58 -38.98
CA ASN A 720 27.48 -27.57 -38.61
C ASN A 720 26.98 -26.12 -38.67
N GLY A 721 26.05 -25.81 -39.59
CA GLY A 721 25.51 -24.45 -39.76
C GLY A 721 24.51 -24.01 -38.71
N THR A 722 23.98 -24.96 -37.93
CA THR A 722 23.01 -24.77 -36.84
C THR A 722 23.53 -25.31 -35.50
N ASP A 723 24.70 -25.92 -35.53
CA ASP A 723 25.35 -26.65 -34.46
C ASP A 723 26.23 -25.71 -33.62
N PRO A 724 25.98 -25.59 -32.30
CA PRO A 724 26.79 -24.78 -31.40
C PRO A 724 28.21 -25.32 -31.14
N ASN A 725 28.48 -26.62 -31.26
CA ASN A 725 29.79 -27.24 -31.07
C ASN A 725 30.14 -28.26 -32.18
N PRO A 726 30.43 -27.81 -33.42
CA PRO A 726 30.52 -28.71 -34.59
C PRO A 726 31.73 -29.66 -34.64
N LYS A 727 32.51 -29.74 -33.56
CA LYS A 727 33.66 -30.66 -33.42
C LYS A 727 33.50 -31.65 -32.27
N LEU A 728 32.57 -31.41 -31.35
CA LEU A 728 32.46 -32.19 -30.14
C LEU A 728 31.02 -32.17 -29.63
N ALA A 729 30.43 -33.36 -29.52
CA ALA A 729 29.11 -33.49 -28.96
C ALA A 729 29.09 -33.03 -27.48
N VAL A 730 28.29 -32.01 -27.19
CA VAL A 730 28.14 -31.43 -25.84
C VAL A 730 26.70 -31.58 -25.36
N ALA A 731 26.54 -31.96 -24.09
CA ALA A 731 25.29 -31.77 -23.35
C ALA A 731 25.54 -30.75 -22.24
N ASN A 732 24.64 -29.79 -22.07
CA ASN A 732 24.76 -28.67 -21.14
C ASN A 732 23.79 -28.82 -19.98
N ASP A 733 24.20 -28.35 -18.80
CA ASP A 733 23.34 -28.41 -17.61
C ASP A 733 22.08 -27.54 -17.79
N ASP A 734 20.95 -28.07 -17.33
CA ASP A 734 19.65 -27.41 -17.38
C ASP A 734 19.25 -26.88 -16.00
N ASN A 735 18.50 -25.78 -15.96
CA ASN A 735 17.90 -25.29 -14.72
C ASN A 735 16.41 -24.99 -14.94
N PHE A 736 15.55 -25.68 -14.19
CA PHE A 736 14.10 -25.54 -14.28
C PHE A 736 13.47 -25.32 -12.89
N SER A 737 12.17 -25.01 -12.89
CA SER A 737 11.35 -25.00 -11.68
C SER A 737 10.15 -25.93 -11.85
N ALA A 738 9.78 -26.66 -10.80
CA ALA A 738 8.59 -27.51 -10.76
C ALA A 738 7.85 -27.31 -9.44
N ASN A 739 6.56 -27.02 -9.49
CA ASN A 739 5.71 -27.01 -8.30
C ASN A 739 5.56 -28.43 -7.76
N PHE A 740 5.58 -28.60 -6.45
CA PHE A 740 5.44 -29.93 -5.84
C PHE A 740 4.05 -30.51 -6.13
N GLY A 741 3.92 -31.84 -6.10
CA GLY A 741 2.63 -32.52 -6.34
C GLY A 741 2.12 -32.49 -7.80
N SER A 742 2.62 -31.56 -8.62
CA SER A 742 2.22 -31.36 -10.02
C SER A 742 3.25 -31.91 -11.01
N SER A 743 2.79 -32.29 -12.20
CA SER A 743 3.65 -32.82 -13.26
C SER A 743 4.07 -31.72 -14.22
N THR A 744 5.36 -31.37 -14.19
CA THR A 744 5.93 -30.32 -15.03
C THR A 744 6.69 -30.91 -16.20
N ILE A 745 6.56 -30.29 -17.37
CA ILE A 745 7.14 -30.76 -18.63
C ILE A 745 8.25 -29.80 -19.05
N PHE A 746 9.44 -30.36 -19.25
CA PHE A 746 10.64 -29.67 -19.70
C PHE A 746 11.16 -30.26 -21.01
N ASN A 747 12.00 -29.51 -21.71
CA ASN A 747 12.76 -30.02 -22.84
C ASN A 747 14.25 -29.82 -22.59
N VAL A 748 14.95 -30.92 -22.28
CA VAL A 748 16.38 -30.92 -21.94
C VAL A 748 17.27 -30.83 -23.18
N LEU A 749 16.72 -31.01 -24.39
CA LEU A 749 17.50 -30.87 -25.62
C LEU A 749 17.58 -29.42 -26.14
N THR A 750 17.07 -28.43 -25.40
CA THR A 750 16.97 -27.05 -25.93
C THR A 750 18.30 -26.31 -25.95
N ASN A 751 19.20 -26.65 -25.04
CA ASN A 751 20.56 -26.12 -24.89
C ASN A 751 21.65 -27.17 -25.17
N ASP A 752 21.26 -28.42 -25.42
CA ASP A 752 22.15 -29.51 -25.81
C ASP A 752 22.48 -29.48 -27.30
N ASP A 753 23.64 -30.05 -27.62
CA ASP A 753 24.07 -30.28 -28.99
C ASP A 753 23.45 -31.56 -29.58
N PHE A 754 22.15 -31.76 -29.40
CA PHE A 754 21.47 -32.93 -29.96
C PHE A 754 20.07 -32.58 -30.43
N LEU A 755 19.77 -32.84 -31.70
CA LEU A 755 18.45 -32.62 -32.25
C LEU A 755 17.47 -33.77 -31.90
N PRO A 756 16.20 -33.45 -31.61
CA PRO A 756 15.15 -34.46 -31.48
C PRO A 756 14.96 -35.30 -32.74
N SER A 757 15.14 -36.62 -32.63
CA SER A 757 14.99 -37.58 -33.74
C SER A 757 14.66 -38.98 -33.22
N ILE A 758 14.17 -39.86 -34.10
CA ILE A 758 14.01 -41.30 -33.79
C ILE A 758 15.35 -42.01 -33.49
N THR A 759 16.47 -41.37 -33.84
CA THR A 759 17.83 -41.86 -33.58
C THR A 759 18.46 -41.25 -32.32
N THR A 760 17.77 -40.33 -31.65
CA THR A 760 18.24 -39.68 -30.41
C THR A 760 17.66 -40.42 -29.20
N THR A 761 18.52 -40.81 -28.26
CA THR A 761 18.11 -41.50 -27.02
C THR A 761 18.63 -40.75 -25.81
N ILE A 762 17.81 -40.64 -24.77
CA ILE A 762 18.18 -40.06 -23.47
C ILE A 762 17.94 -41.09 -22.38
N THR A 763 18.91 -41.26 -21.49
CA THR A 763 18.83 -42.17 -20.35
C THR A 763 19.26 -41.47 -19.07
N GLN A 764 18.51 -41.66 -17.99
CA GLN A 764 18.92 -41.21 -16.66
C GLN A 764 20.09 -42.06 -16.16
N THR A 765 21.17 -41.40 -15.72
CA THR A 765 22.41 -42.04 -15.25
C THR A 765 22.73 -41.71 -13.79
N GLY A 766 22.04 -40.74 -13.16
CA GLY A 766 22.20 -40.38 -11.75
C GLY A 766 21.26 -39.25 -11.27
N GLY A 767 21.57 -38.63 -10.13
CA GLY A 767 20.80 -37.54 -9.51
C GLY A 767 20.33 -37.85 -8.08
N ASN A 768 19.78 -36.84 -7.37
CA ASN A 768 19.18 -36.98 -6.04
C ASN A 768 17.65 -36.77 -6.03
N ALA A 769 17.04 -36.44 -7.17
CA ALA A 769 15.58 -36.34 -7.31
C ALA A 769 14.89 -37.66 -6.93
N GLY A 770 14.01 -37.62 -5.93
CA GLY A 770 13.21 -38.73 -5.43
C GLY A 770 11.82 -38.83 -6.06
N GLY A 771 11.37 -37.78 -6.75
CA GLY A 771 10.10 -37.71 -7.47
C GLY A 771 9.96 -38.65 -8.68
N THR A 772 8.81 -38.59 -9.35
CA THR A 772 8.55 -39.42 -10.54
C THR A 772 9.13 -38.77 -11.79
N ILE A 773 10.02 -39.50 -12.49
CA ILE A 773 10.71 -39.03 -13.70
C ILE A 773 10.24 -39.84 -14.92
N ALA A 774 9.85 -39.15 -15.99
CA ALA A 774 9.57 -39.77 -17.30
C ALA A 774 10.30 -39.03 -18.43
N ILE A 775 11.00 -39.76 -19.30
CA ILE A 775 11.81 -39.17 -20.38
C ILE A 775 11.41 -39.76 -21.74
N VAL A 776 11.15 -38.90 -22.72
CA VAL A 776 10.92 -39.26 -24.12
C VAL A 776 12.12 -38.83 -24.95
N GLY A 777 13.09 -39.73 -25.10
CA GLY A 777 14.38 -39.42 -25.73
C GLY A 777 14.30 -38.88 -27.17
N SER A 778 13.29 -39.30 -27.95
CA SER A 778 13.13 -38.84 -29.34
C SER A 778 12.64 -37.39 -29.47
N THR A 779 12.13 -36.80 -28.39
CA THR A 779 11.59 -35.43 -28.37
C THR A 779 12.32 -34.51 -27.39
N GLY A 780 13.24 -35.04 -26.57
CA GLY A 780 13.90 -34.30 -25.49
C GLY A 780 13.02 -33.98 -24.28
N VAL A 781 11.79 -34.52 -24.27
CA VAL A 781 10.81 -34.18 -23.24
C VAL A 781 11.11 -34.94 -21.95
N LEU A 782 11.31 -34.19 -20.87
CA LEU A 782 11.43 -34.70 -19.51
C LEU A 782 10.22 -34.22 -18.72
N THR A 783 9.53 -35.15 -18.06
CA THR A 783 8.44 -34.84 -17.14
C THR A 783 8.87 -35.20 -15.72
N TYR A 784 8.70 -34.26 -14.80
CA TYR A 784 9.03 -34.44 -13.39
C TYR A 784 7.84 -34.08 -12.49
N THR A 785 7.60 -34.92 -11.49
CA THR A 785 6.64 -34.65 -10.39
C THR A 785 7.39 -34.75 -9.06
N PRO A 786 7.65 -33.62 -8.38
CA PRO A 786 8.37 -33.61 -7.10
C PRO A 786 7.58 -34.29 -5.97
N LEU A 787 8.30 -34.78 -4.96
CA LEU A 787 7.72 -35.24 -3.69
C LEU A 787 7.53 -34.07 -2.72
N LEU A 788 6.62 -34.24 -1.75
CA LEU A 788 6.40 -33.26 -0.67
C LEU A 788 7.71 -32.91 0.07
N SER A 789 8.57 -33.91 0.34
CA SER A 789 9.86 -33.72 1.02
C SER A 789 10.89 -32.90 0.22
N GLU A 790 10.58 -32.53 -1.03
CA GLU A 790 11.45 -31.72 -1.89
C GLU A 790 11.01 -30.25 -1.94
N ARG A 791 9.89 -29.87 -1.28
CA ARG A 791 9.38 -28.49 -1.17
C ARG A 791 10.46 -27.55 -0.61
N GLY A 792 10.62 -26.38 -1.22
CA GLY A 792 11.64 -25.40 -0.84
C GLY A 792 13.09 -25.83 -1.11
N THR A 793 13.33 -26.94 -1.81
CA THR A 793 14.68 -27.46 -2.10
C THR A 793 15.04 -27.40 -3.58
N SER A 794 16.27 -27.79 -3.91
CA SER A 794 16.69 -28.03 -5.29
C SER A 794 17.16 -29.47 -5.46
N VAL A 795 16.61 -30.14 -6.47
CA VAL A 795 16.95 -31.54 -6.80
C VAL A 795 17.65 -31.62 -8.16
N THR A 796 18.34 -32.72 -8.40
CA THR A 796 19.17 -32.95 -9.58
C THR A 796 18.85 -34.27 -10.26
N ILE A 797 18.87 -34.27 -11.59
CA ILE A 797 18.75 -35.45 -12.45
C ILE A 797 19.96 -35.44 -13.40
N ILE A 798 20.78 -36.49 -13.39
CA ILE A 798 21.91 -36.62 -14.32
C ILE A 798 21.47 -37.52 -15.47
N TYR A 799 21.63 -37.06 -16.71
CA TYR A 799 21.24 -37.79 -17.92
C TYR A 799 22.39 -37.92 -18.92
N GLN A 800 22.27 -38.91 -19.81
CA GLN A 800 23.13 -39.10 -20.97
C GLN A 800 22.27 -39.11 -22.24
N VAL A 801 22.65 -38.30 -23.21
CA VAL A 801 22.06 -38.25 -24.56
C VAL A 801 23.02 -38.88 -25.57
N CYS A 802 22.48 -39.60 -26.56
CA CYS A 802 23.25 -40.26 -27.60
C CYS A 802 22.59 -40.17 -28.99
N ASN A 803 23.40 -39.99 -30.03
CA ASN A 803 23.02 -40.24 -31.43
C ASN A 803 23.33 -41.69 -31.81
N THR A 804 22.29 -42.43 -32.20
CA THR A 804 22.37 -43.85 -32.58
C THR A 804 22.39 -44.07 -34.10
N ALA A 805 22.39 -43.00 -34.91
CA ALA A 805 22.50 -43.08 -36.37
C ALA A 805 23.91 -43.45 -36.85
N THR A 806 24.92 -43.31 -36.00
CA THR A 806 26.34 -43.54 -36.29
C THR A 806 26.89 -44.72 -35.49
N ILE A 807 27.97 -45.35 -36.00
CA ILE A 807 28.63 -46.49 -35.34
C ILE A 807 30.13 -46.19 -35.22
N PRO A 808 30.70 -46.09 -33.99
CA PRO A 808 30.02 -46.19 -32.69
C PRO A 808 29.10 -44.99 -32.40
N ASN A 809 28.11 -45.16 -31.51
CA ASN A 809 27.22 -44.08 -31.07
C ASN A 809 28.04 -42.94 -30.44
N VAL A 810 27.64 -41.70 -30.69
CA VAL A 810 28.20 -40.48 -30.08
C VAL A 810 27.31 -40.04 -28.93
N CYS A 811 27.87 -39.77 -27.75
CA CYS A 811 27.10 -39.49 -26.53
C CYS A 811 27.74 -38.39 -25.67
N ALA A 812 26.92 -37.61 -24.96
CA ALA A 812 27.32 -36.63 -23.94
C ALA A 812 26.42 -36.71 -22.69
N SER A 813 26.81 -36.09 -21.58
CA SER A 813 26.05 -36.14 -20.30
C SER A 813 25.98 -34.78 -19.63
N ALA A 814 24.85 -34.51 -18.98
CA ALA A 814 24.55 -33.24 -18.32
C ALA A 814 23.67 -33.45 -17.08
N THR A 815 23.50 -32.39 -16.30
CA THR A 815 22.70 -32.34 -15.07
C THR A 815 21.53 -31.37 -15.22
N VAL A 816 20.32 -31.84 -14.98
CA VAL A 816 19.16 -30.98 -14.75
C VAL A 816 19.09 -30.64 -13.27
N THR A 817 19.09 -29.36 -12.94
CA THR A 817 18.75 -28.84 -11.62
C THR A 817 17.31 -28.33 -11.64
N ILE A 818 16.50 -28.77 -10.68
CA ILE A 818 15.09 -28.39 -10.58
C ILE A 818 14.90 -27.72 -9.22
N ALA A 819 14.57 -26.44 -9.22
CA ALA A 819 14.07 -25.74 -8.05
C ALA A 819 12.62 -26.16 -7.80
N VAL A 820 12.31 -26.49 -6.55
CA VAL A 820 10.95 -26.74 -6.10
C VAL A 820 10.63 -25.61 -5.12
N PRO A 821 9.89 -24.57 -5.55
CA PRO A 821 9.51 -23.48 -4.67
C PRO A 821 8.77 -24.00 -3.42
N ALA A 822 8.84 -23.24 -2.34
CA ALA A 822 7.88 -23.41 -1.24
C ALA A 822 6.51 -22.90 -1.70
N ASP A 823 5.47 -23.54 -1.19
CA ASP A 823 4.05 -23.44 -1.55
C ASP A 823 3.36 -24.19 -0.38
N THR A 824 3.07 -23.40 0.65
CA THR A 824 2.82 -23.87 2.02
C THR A 824 1.43 -24.47 2.13
N ASP A 825 0.42 -23.74 1.65
CA ASP A 825 -0.99 -24.11 1.57
C ASP A 825 -1.39 -25.12 0.47
N MET A 826 -0.49 -25.39 -0.49
CA MET A 826 -0.69 -26.29 -1.62
C MET A 826 -1.69 -25.83 -2.69
N ASP A 827 -1.93 -24.53 -2.85
CA ASP A 827 -2.88 -24.01 -3.82
C ASP A 827 -2.31 -23.89 -5.26
N SER A 828 -1.01 -24.17 -5.43
CA SER A 828 -0.19 -24.04 -6.65
C SER A 828 0.39 -22.64 -6.93
N ILE A 829 0.26 -21.70 -6.01
CA ILE A 829 0.91 -20.39 -5.98
C ILE A 829 2.10 -20.49 -5.01
N PRO A 830 3.34 -20.23 -5.48
CA PRO A 830 4.49 -20.30 -4.58
C PRO A 830 4.47 -19.19 -3.53
N ASP A 831 4.86 -19.48 -2.28
CA ASP A 831 4.86 -18.53 -1.15
C ASP A 831 5.39 -17.13 -1.54
N SER A 832 6.48 -17.09 -2.31
CA SER A 832 7.08 -15.83 -2.80
C SER A 832 6.17 -14.93 -3.67
N LEU A 833 5.03 -15.44 -4.11
CA LEU A 833 4.02 -14.82 -4.96
C LEU A 833 2.61 -14.91 -4.37
N ASP A 834 2.44 -15.66 -3.29
CA ASP A 834 1.20 -15.73 -2.54
C ASP A 834 1.00 -14.42 -1.75
N LEU A 835 -0.23 -14.12 -1.36
CA LEU A 835 -0.55 -13.05 -0.42
C LEU A 835 -1.05 -13.58 0.93
N ASP A 836 -1.27 -14.88 1.03
CA ASP A 836 -1.84 -15.64 2.13
C ASP A 836 -1.21 -17.06 2.07
N ASP A 837 0.06 -17.16 2.48
CA ASP A 837 0.97 -18.30 2.27
C ASP A 837 0.42 -19.65 2.83
N ASP A 838 -0.37 -19.62 3.90
CA ASP A 838 -1.01 -20.78 4.54
C ASP A 838 -2.54 -20.83 4.38
N ASN A 839 -3.15 -19.79 3.81
CA ASN A 839 -4.55 -19.70 3.46
C ASN A 839 -5.52 -19.79 4.66
N ASP A 840 -5.08 -19.31 5.82
CA ASP A 840 -5.90 -19.16 7.03
C ASP A 840 -6.89 -17.97 6.93
N GLY A 841 -6.73 -17.10 5.91
CA GLY A 841 -7.57 -15.94 5.63
C GLY A 841 -7.10 -14.62 6.24
N ILE A 842 -5.93 -14.62 6.88
CA ILE A 842 -5.11 -13.46 7.21
C ILE A 842 -4.18 -13.18 6.01
N LEU A 843 -3.47 -12.05 5.96
CA LEU A 843 -2.55 -11.78 4.86
C LEU A 843 -1.14 -11.76 5.42
N ASP A 844 -0.15 -12.26 4.67
CA ASP A 844 1.24 -12.32 5.11
C ASP A 844 1.74 -10.97 5.63
N THR A 845 1.27 -9.87 5.01
CA THR A 845 1.65 -8.50 5.38
C THR A 845 1.10 -8.04 6.73
N VAL A 846 0.04 -8.67 7.23
CA VAL A 846 -0.57 -8.47 8.55
C VAL A 846 0.14 -9.32 9.59
N GLU A 847 0.48 -10.56 9.25
CA GLU A 847 1.21 -11.48 10.12
C GLU A 847 2.67 -11.06 10.33
N ASP A 848 3.38 -10.74 9.25
CA ASP A 848 4.75 -10.23 9.29
C ASP A 848 4.85 -8.86 10.02
N ALA A 849 3.72 -8.14 10.15
CA ALA A 849 3.66 -6.86 10.84
C ALA A 849 3.52 -6.99 12.37
N GLN A 850 3.27 -8.19 12.90
CA GLN A 850 3.21 -8.43 14.34
C GLN A 850 4.58 -8.24 15.01
N MET A 851 4.60 -7.97 16.32
CA MET A 851 5.84 -7.62 17.04
C MET A 851 6.92 -8.71 16.98
N ASN A 852 6.50 -9.96 16.78
CA ASN A 852 7.31 -11.14 16.53
C ASN A 852 6.57 -11.93 15.46
N ALA A 853 7.07 -11.96 14.21
CA ALA A 853 6.44 -12.65 13.07
C ALA A 853 6.51 -14.19 13.17
N ASP A 854 6.50 -14.69 14.42
CA ASP A 854 6.70 -16.04 14.95
C ASP A 854 6.32 -15.91 16.44
N ILE A 855 5.03 -15.79 16.74
CA ILE A 855 4.53 -15.28 18.03
C ILE A 855 4.85 -16.23 19.19
N ASP A 856 4.78 -17.54 18.94
CA ASP A 856 5.07 -18.59 19.92
C ASP A 856 6.57 -18.99 19.98
N GLY A 857 7.35 -18.66 18.94
CA GLY A 857 8.79 -18.86 18.87
C GLY A 857 9.21 -20.28 18.52
N ASP A 858 8.39 -21.07 17.84
CA ASP A 858 8.69 -22.46 17.47
C ASP A 858 9.60 -22.57 16.22
N GLY A 859 9.72 -21.48 15.47
CA GLY A 859 10.54 -21.33 14.27
C GLY A 859 9.77 -21.44 12.95
N ILE A 860 8.46 -21.61 12.99
CA ILE A 860 7.51 -21.45 11.90
C ILE A 860 6.99 -20.00 11.99
N PRO A 861 7.21 -19.16 10.96
CA PRO A 861 6.66 -17.80 10.96
C PRO A 861 5.13 -17.83 10.87
N ASN A 862 4.43 -16.91 11.53
CA ASN A 862 2.95 -16.86 11.58
C ASN A 862 2.28 -17.05 10.21
N ARG A 863 2.78 -16.41 9.14
CA ARG A 863 2.23 -16.58 7.78
C ARG A 863 2.34 -17.98 7.17
N LEU A 864 3.00 -18.91 7.86
CA LEU A 864 3.18 -20.30 7.45
C LEU A 864 2.60 -21.27 8.50
N ASP A 865 1.85 -20.75 9.48
CA ASP A 865 1.46 -21.40 10.72
C ASP A 865 -0.07 -21.34 10.86
N LEU A 866 -0.74 -22.49 11.07
CA LEU A 866 -2.20 -22.52 11.17
C LEU A 866 -2.74 -22.26 12.59
N ASP A 867 -1.88 -22.19 13.61
CA ASP A 867 -2.20 -21.95 15.03
C ASP A 867 -1.05 -21.13 15.64
N SER A 868 -0.95 -19.86 15.23
CA SER A 868 0.21 -18.99 15.45
C SER A 868 0.66 -18.91 16.90
N ASP A 869 -0.27 -18.82 17.87
CA ASP A 869 0.06 -18.72 19.30
C ASP A 869 0.01 -20.04 20.07
N ASN A 870 -0.32 -21.12 19.37
CA ASN A 870 -0.29 -22.50 19.82
C ASN A 870 -1.18 -22.77 21.05
N ASP A 871 -2.33 -22.09 21.10
CA ASP A 871 -3.35 -22.27 22.13
C ASP A 871 -4.33 -23.43 21.80
N GLY A 872 -4.24 -23.99 20.60
CA GLY A 872 -5.05 -25.11 20.12
C GLY A 872 -6.35 -24.69 19.42
N VAL A 873 -6.45 -23.44 18.97
CA VAL A 873 -7.50 -22.90 18.13
C VAL A 873 -6.86 -22.38 16.85
N ASN A 874 -7.31 -22.85 15.69
CA ASN A 874 -6.69 -22.44 14.42
C ASN A 874 -6.95 -20.95 14.12
N ASP A 875 -5.97 -20.27 13.54
CA ASP A 875 -5.98 -18.82 13.26
C ASP A 875 -7.21 -18.40 12.41
N VAL A 876 -7.60 -19.24 11.45
CA VAL A 876 -8.81 -19.06 10.64
C VAL A 876 -10.08 -18.91 11.48
N ASP A 877 -10.22 -19.67 12.57
CA ASP A 877 -11.41 -19.63 13.43
C ASP A 877 -11.41 -18.36 14.30
N GLU A 878 -10.24 -17.94 14.76
CA GLU A 878 -10.04 -16.76 15.61
C GLU A 878 -10.17 -15.45 14.83
N ALA A 879 -9.73 -15.44 13.58
CA ALA A 879 -9.95 -14.37 12.62
C ALA A 879 -11.41 -14.28 12.13
N LEU A 880 -12.30 -15.18 12.59
CA LEU A 880 -13.69 -15.32 12.15
C LEU A 880 -13.82 -15.68 10.65
N GLY A 881 -12.83 -16.38 10.11
CA GLY A 881 -12.88 -17.06 8.83
C GLY A 881 -13.96 -18.15 8.80
N ILE A 882 -14.21 -18.68 7.61
CA ILE A 882 -15.15 -19.80 7.43
C ILE A 882 -14.33 -21.05 7.15
N ASP A 883 -14.25 -21.97 8.11
CA ASP A 883 -13.63 -23.29 7.94
C ASP A 883 -14.67 -24.40 8.23
N LEU A 884 -15.48 -24.77 7.22
CA LEU A 884 -16.55 -25.77 7.39
C LEU A 884 -16.02 -27.20 7.38
N ASN A 885 -14.90 -27.44 6.70
CA ASN A 885 -14.22 -28.73 6.62
C ASN A 885 -13.28 -28.97 7.81
N ARG A 886 -12.98 -27.95 8.60
CA ARG A 886 -12.10 -27.96 9.76
C ARG A 886 -10.70 -28.43 9.40
N ASP A 887 -10.15 -27.87 8.32
CA ASP A 887 -8.80 -28.19 7.88
C ASP A 887 -7.78 -27.10 8.19
N GLY A 888 -8.14 -26.14 9.05
CA GLY A 888 -7.27 -25.05 9.50
C GLY A 888 -7.18 -23.91 8.50
N MET A 889 -7.87 -24.02 7.36
CA MET A 889 -7.78 -23.06 6.26
C MET A 889 -9.15 -22.48 5.92
N ALA A 890 -9.16 -21.25 5.39
CA ALA A 890 -10.39 -20.60 4.97
C ALA A 890 -10.98 -21.28 3.72
N ASP A 891 -12.27 -21.60 3.78
CA ASP A 891 -13.00 -22.22 2.69
C ASP A 891 -13.04 -21.34 1.42
N GLY A 892 -13.29 -21.97 0.27
CA GLY A 892 -13.73 -21.27 -0.93
C GLY A 892 -12.82 -21.43 -2.14
N ILE A 893 -13.04 -20.59 -3.15
CA ILE A 893 -12.18 -20.57 -4.34
C ILE A 893 -11.03 -19.62 -4.03
N VAL A 894 -9.81 -20.12 -4.15
CA VAL A 894 -8.60 -19.30 -4.06
C VAL A 894 -8.45 -18.44 -5.31
N SER A 895 -8.11 -17.17 -5.10
CA SER A 895 -7.98 -16.18 -6.17
C SER A 895 -6.68 -16.38 -6.96
N VAL A 896 -6.41 -15.53 -7.95
CA VAL A 896 -5.12 -15.58 -8.68
C VAL A 896 -3.96 -14.98 -7.88
N ASP A 897 -4.30 -14.30 -6.79
CA ASP A 897 -3.36 -13.64 -5.89
C ASP A 897 -3.32 -14.37 -4.53
N GLY A 898 -3.62 -15.68 -4.47
CA GLY A 898 -3.47 -16.45 -3.23
C GLY A 898 -4.65 -16.44 -2.26
N ILE A 899 -5.50 -15.42 -2.28
CA ILE A 899 -6.50 -15.24 -1.19
C ILE A 899 -7.78 -16.10 -1.35
N PRO A 900 -8.30 -16.78 -0.30
CA PRO A 900 -9.55 -17.54 -0.30
C PRO A 900 -10.80 -16.64 -0.33
N ALA A 901 -11.83 -17.05 -1.07
CA ALA A 901 -13.06 -16.26 -1.21
C ALA A 901 -13.86 -16.07 0.09
N THR A 902 -13.64 -16.89 1.12
CA THR A 902 -14.30 -16.75 2.42
C THR A 902 -13.44 -16.15 3.51
N ALA A 903 -12.25 -15.63 3.19
CA ALA A 903 -11.48 -14.77 4.07
C ALA A 903 -12.32 -13.51 4.40
N VAL A 904 -13.02 -13.54 5.54
CA VAL A 904 -13.88 -12.43 6.00
C VAL A 904 -13.01 -11.25 6.48
N GLY A 905 -11.70 -11.48 6.69
CA GLY A 905 -10.70 -10.56 7.23
C GLY A 905 -9.57 -10.10 6.28
N GLY A 906 -9.34 -10.75 5.13
CA GLY A 906 -8.24 -10.45 4.18
C GLY A 906 -8.22 -9.06 3.49
N LEU A 907 -8.93 -8.07 4.04
CA LEU A 907 -8.92 -6.67 3.61
C LEU A 907 -8.75 -5.66 4.77
N VAL A 908 -8.65 -6.09 6.04
CA VAL A 908 -8.43 -5.18 7.16
C VAL A 908 -6.95 -5.15 7.57
N LEU A 909 -6.42 -3.93 7.69
CA LEU A 909 -5.05 -3.60 8.09
C LEU A 909 -4.72 -3.98 9.56
N SER A 910 -5.61 -4.72 10.22
CA SER A 910 -5.50 -5.18 11.61
C SER A 910 -6.42 -6.40 11.75
N ALA A 911 -5.85 -7.55 12.15
CA ALA A 911 -6.62 -8.70 12.62
C ALA A 911 -7.59 -8.28 13.76
N LEU A 912 -8.62 -9.10 14.01
CA LEU A 912 -9.61 -8.81 15.05
C LEU A 912 -8.90 -8.70 16.40
N ASP A 913 -9.18 -7.64 17.15
CA ASP A 913 -8.67 -7.39 18.50
C ASP A 913 -9.89 -7.03 19.35
N ILE A 914 -10.42 -8.02 20.09
CA ILE A 914 -11.72 -7.90 20.75
C ILE A 914 -11.65 -7.15 22.10
N ASP A 915 -10.52 -7.20 22.80
CA ASP A 915 -10.31 -6.53 24.10
C ASP A 915 -9.62 -5.16 24.00
N LEU A 916 -9.06 -4.83 22.82
CA LEU A 916 -8.35 -3.60 22.46
C LEU A 916 -7.02 -3.41 23.18
N ASP A 917 -6.29 -4.49 23.48
CA ASP A 917 -4.97 -4.44 24.10
C ASP A 917 -3.80 -4.32 23.12
N LEU A 918 -4.10 -4.34 21.80
CA LEU A 918 -3.19 -4.28 20.66
C LEU A 918 -2.50 -5.61 20.30
N LEU A 919 -2.94 -6.73 20.87
CA LEU A 919 -2.63 -8.08 20.42
C LEU A 919 -3.89 -8.67 19.75
N PRO A 920 -3.88 -8.86 18.43
CA PRO A 920 -5.02 -9.48 17.75
C PRO A 920 -5.27 -10.92 18.21
N ASN A 921 -6.53 -11.35 18.14
CA ASN A 921 -7.01 -12.65 18.61
C ASN A 921 -6.15 -13.85 18.19
N PRO A 922 -5.74 -14.03 16.90
CA PRO A 922 -4.91 -15.17 16.48
C PRO A 922 -3.50 -15.20 17.10
N TYR A 923 -3.15 -14.17 17.86
CA TYR A 923 -1.84 -13.99 18.47
C TYR A 923 -1.96 -13.75 19.99
N ASP A 924 -3.17 -13.90 20.56
CA ASP A 924 -3.50 -13.60 21.95
C ASP A 924 -4.15 -14.79 22.67
N LEU A 925 -3.40 -15.37 23.60
CA LEU A 925 -3.82 -16.50 24.44
C LEU A 925 -5.06 -16.23 25.33
N ASP A 926 -5.45 -14.96 25.57
CA ASP A 926 -6.67 -14.57 26.31
C ASP A 926 -7.35 -13.39 25.59
N SER A 927 -7.82 -13.66 24.38
CA SER A 927 -8.45 -12.72 23.44
C SER A 927 -9.45 -11.77 24.09
N ASN A 928 -10.22 -12.22 25.09
CA ASN A 928 -11.26 -11.42 25.75
C ASN A 928 -10.84 -10.81 27.11
N ASN A 929 -9.64 -11.17 27.58
CA ASN A 929 -8.96 -10.71 28.79
C ASN A 929 -9.82 -10.85 30.06
N ASP A 930 -10.59 -11.94 30.14
CA ASP A 930 -11.39 -12.28 31.32
C ASP A 930 -10.64 -13.14 32.35
N GLY A 931 -9.42 -13.57 31.99
CA GLY A 931 -8.52 -14.35 32.83
C GLY A 931 -8.66 -15.87 32.67
N MET A 932 -9.37 -16.34 31.64
CA MET A 932 -9.35 -17.71 31.17
C MET A 932 -8.77 -17.74 29.74
N PHE A 933 -7.71 -18.51 29.52
CA PHE A 933 -7.12 -18.66 28.19
C PHE A 933 -8.08 -19.31 27.19
N ASP A 934 -7.93 -18.95 25.91
CA ASP A 934 -8.81 -19.34 24.80
C ASP A 934 -8.90 -20.87 24.63
N LEU A 935 -7.78 -21.59 24.78
CA LEU A 935 -7.71 -23.05 24.96
C LEU A 935 -8.82 -23.59 25.89
N ALA A 936 -8.97 -22.98 27.07
CA ALA A 936 -9.93 -23.43 28.08
C ALA A 936 -11.37 -22.98 27.75
N GLU A 937 -11.54 -21.82 27.14
CA GLU A 937 -12.84 -21.29 26.73
C GLU A 937 -13.47 -22.12 25.60
N ASN A 938 -12.65 -22.61 24.67
CA ASN A 938 -13.03 -23.54 23.61
C ASN A 938 -13.32 -24.97 24.12
N GLY A 939 -13.16 -25.19 25.43
CA GLY A 939 -13.57 -26.41 26.11
C GLY A 939 -12.62 -27.57 25.90
N LEU A 940 -11.40 -27.31 25.43
CA LEU A 940 -10.31 -28.28 25.36
C LEU A 940 -9.94 -28.77 26.77
N ASN A 941 -9.29 -29.93 26.84
CA ASN A 941 -8.94 -30.54 28.11
C ASN A 941 -7.86 -29.72 28.83
N PRO A 942 -8.10 -29.24 30.07
CA PRO A 942 -7.10 -28.50 30.85
C PRO A 942 -5.85 -29.28 31.27
N ASN A 943 -5.68 -30.54 30.82
CA ASN A 943 -4.42 -31.28 30.99
C ASN A 943 -3.52 -31.18 29.73
N LEU A 944 -3.98 -30.49 28.69
CA LEU A 944 -3.19 -30.13 27.52
C LEU A 944 -2.23 -28.98 27.83
N ASP A 945 -2.54 -28.15 28.83
CA ASP A 945 -1.66 -27.10 29.37
C ASP A 945 -1.40 -27.40 30.87
N LEU A 946 -0.28 -28.05 31.19
CA LEU A 946 0.05 -28.50 32.56
C LEU A 946 0.76 -27.43 33.39
N ASP A 947 1.40 -26.46 32.74
CA ASP A 947 2.07 -25.35 33.41
C ASP A 947 1.20 -24.08 33.51
N ASN A 948 0.01 -24.12 32.91
CA ASN A 948 -1.03 -23.10 32.91
C ASN A 948 -0.55 -21.80 32.26
N ASN A 949 0.10 -21.89 31.11
CA ASN A 949 0.62 -20.74 30.39
C ASN A 949 -0.24 -20.30 29.18
N GLY A 950 -1.31 -21.03 28.87
CA GLY A 950 -2.21 -20.76 27.73
C GLY A 950 -1.87 -21.54 26.47
N VAL A 951 -0.66 -22.11 26.39
CA VAL A 951 -0.14 -22.83 25.22
C VAL A 951 -0.24 -24.33 25.43
N VAL A 952 -0.49 -25.08 24.35
CA VAL A 952 -0.54 -26.54 24.38
C VAL A 952 0.85 -27.13 24.69
N ASP A 953 0.92 -27.95 25.74
CA ASP A 953 2.16 -28.63 26.14
C ASP A 953 2.50 -29.81 25.22
N CYS A 954 3.69 -29.78 24.65
CA CYS A 954 4.29 -30.94 24.01
C CYS A 954 5.75 -31.21 24.44
N SER A 955 6.12 -32.49 24.54
CA SER A 955 7.42 -32.94 25.06
C SER A 955 8.38 -33.55 24.04
N SER A 956 7.91 -33.95 22.84
CA SER A 956 8.76 -34.44 21.75
C SER A 956 8.00 -34.61 20.44
N ASN A 957 8.61 -34.20 19.31
CA ASN A 957 8.05 -34.33 17.95
C ASN A 957 6.65 -33.71 17.87
N CYS A 958 6.62 -32.41 18.17
CA CYS A 958 5.42 -31.66 18.50
C CYS A 958 4.63 -31.21 17.29
N ASP A 959 5.33 -30.94 16.19
CA ASP A 959 4.73 -30.76 14.89
C ASP A 959 5.54 -31.61 13.88
N PRO A 960 5.04 -32.82 13.51
CA PRO A 960 5.76 -33.74 12.63
C PRO A 960 5.69 -33.38 11.14
N ASP A 961 4.73 -32.57 10.74
CA ASP A 961 4.35 -32.24 9.36
C ASP A 961 4.60 -30.78 8.98
N GLY A 962 4.83 -29.93 9.98
CA GLY A 962 5.29 -28.57 9.85
C GLY A 962 4.17 -27.54 9.71
N ASP A 963 2.91 -27.89 9.97
CA ASP A 963 1.74 -27.02 9.74
C ASP A 963 1.38 -26.12 10.92
N GLY A 964 2.26 -26.05 11.93
CA GLY A 964 2.11 -25.12 13.05
C GLY A 964 1.26 -25.67 14.20
N ILE A 965 0.42 -26.67 13.94
CA ILE A 965 -0.51 -27.21 14.94
C ILE A 965 0.18 -28.29 15.79
N LEU A 966 0.13 -28.15 17.11
CA LEU A 966 0.75 -29.15 17.98
C LEU A 966 -0.01 -30.48 18.01
N THR A 967 0.74 -31.58 17.88
CA THR A 967 0.27 -32.99 17.90
C THR A 967 -0.85 -33.33 18.91
N PRO A 968 -0.88 -32.79 20.15
CA PRO A 968 -1.98 -33.07 21.09
C PRO A 968 -3.35 -32.55 20.64
N VAL A 969 -3.37 -31.48 19.85
CA VAL A 969 -4.55 -30.79 19.31
C VAL A 969 -4.60 -30.83 17.78
N ASP A 970 -3.71 -31.59 17.15
CA ASP A 970 -3.72 -31.81 15.71
C ASP A 970 -4.55 -33.04 15.30
N GLY A 971 -5.55 -32.79 14.44
CA GLY A 971 -6.43 -33.80 13.86
C GLY A 971 -5.75 -34.79 12.91
N LEU A 972 -4.67 -34.36 12.26
CA LEU A 972 -3.89 -35.05 11.23
C LEU A 972 -2.36 -34.94 11.48
N PRO A 973 -1.82 -35.52 12.57
CA PRO A 973 -0.46 -35.26 13.08
C PRO A 973 0.73 -35.79 12.29
N ASN A 974 0.54 -36.09 11.01
CA ASN A 974 1.57 -36.50 10.06
C ASN A 974 1.18 -36.09 8.62
N THR A 975 0.18 -35.24 8.44
CA THR A 975 -0.35 -34.77 7.17
C THR A 975 -0.85 -33.33 7.31
N TRP A 976 -0.05 -32.39 6.77
CA TRP A 976 -0.38 -30.97 6.60
C TRP A 976 -1.88 -30.67 6.46
N LYS A 977 -2.36 -29.72 7.28
CA LYS A 977 -3.75 -29.30 7.57
C LYS A 977 -4.29 -29.97 8.82
N ASP A 978 -5.30 -29.34 9.41
CA ASP A 978 -6.05 -29.93 10.52
C ASP A 978 -7.14 -30.93 10.07
N ALA A 979 -7.71 -31.65 11.04
CA ALA A 979 -9.03 -32.22 10.94
C ALA A 979 -9.77 -32.10 12.29
N GLY A 980 -10.95 -31.51 12.27
CA GLY A 980 -11.74 -31.39 13.49
C GLY A 980 -11.92 -32.67 14.31
N PHE A 981 -12.00 -32.53 15.63
CA PHE A 981 -12.15 -33.65 16.58
C PHE A 981 -13.60 -34.14 16.76
N PRO A 982 -13.82 -35.46 16.89
CA PRO A 982 -15.11 -36.00 17.33
C PRO A 982 -15.51 -35.45 18.70
N ASP A 983 -16.75 -34.97 18.82
CA ASP A 983 -17.34 -34.50 20.07
C ASP A 983 -18.42 -35.49 20.56
N LEU A 984 -18.06 -36.34 21.51
CA LEU A 984 -18.82 -37.45 22.07
C LEU A 984 -19.68 -37.02 23.27
N THR A 985 -21.00 -37.05 23.09
CA THR A 985 -21.92 -36.73 24.19
C THR A 985 -22.63 -37.98 24.74
N PRO A 986 -22.61 -38.23 26.07
CA PRO A 986 -23.41 -39.26 26.71
C PRO A 986 -24.78 -38.72 27.18
N THR A 987 -25.81 -39.55 27.11
CA THR A 987 -27.10 -39.31 27.79
C THR A 987 -27.56 -40.56 28.53
N THR A 988 -28.35 -40.39 29.59
CA THR A 988 -28.92 -41.50 30.37
C THR A 988 -30.44 -41.49 30.30
N GLU A 989 -31.05 -42.63 29.98
CA GLU A 989 -32.51 -42.81 29.94
C GLU A 989 -32.96 -43.89 30.94
N ILE A 990 -33.95 -43.57 31.78
CA ILE A 990 -34.56 -44.47 32.76
C ILE A 990 -36.03 -44.09 32.99
N ASP A 991 -36.93 -45.08 33.03
CA ASP A 991 -38.39 -44.84 33.05
C ASP A 991 -38.91 -44.22 34.36
N ASN A 992 -38.21 -44.41 35.47
CA ASN A 992 -38.58 -43.85 36.76
C ASN A 992 -37.36 -43.71 37.68
N LEU A 993 -37.18 -42.51 38.24
CA LEU A 993 -36.07 -42.16 39.13
C LEU A 993 -36.29 -42.60 40.59
N GLU A 994 -37.51 -43.07 40.91
CA GLU A 994 -37.94 -43.39 42.27
C GLU A 994 -38.02 -44.91 42.54
N PHE A 995 -37.31 -45.36 43.58
CA PHE A 995 -37.20 -46.77 43.98
C PHE A 995 -37.92 -47.01 45.31
N THR A 996 -39.23 -47.19 45.25
CA THR A 996 -40.14 -47.24 46.41
C THR A 996 -40.10 -48.52 47.24
N ASN A 997 -39.48 -49.59 46.73
CA ASN A 997 -39.36 -50.87 47.44
C ASN A 997 -37.89 -51.27 47.57
N ILE A 998 -37.52 -51.90 48.69
CA ILE A 998 -36.20 -52.53 48.87
C ILE A 998 -36.00 -53.62 47.79
N SER A 999 -34.81 -53.71 47.22
CA SER A 999 -34.49 -54.64 46.12
C SER A 999 -35.29 -54.42 44.83
N ASN A 1000 -35.93 -53.25 44.65
CA ASN A 1000 -36.51 -52.88 43.35
C ASN A 1000 -35.39 -52.67 42.32
N SER A 1001 -35.54 -53.31 41.17
CA SER A 1001 -34.59 -53.28 40.06
C SER A 1001 -35.24 -52.66 38.83
N ARG A 1002 -34.48 -51.90 38.05
CA ARG A 1002 -34.91 -51.25 36.81
C ARG A 1002 -33.75 -51.23 35.83
N ASP A 1003 -34.08 -51.26 34.54
CA ASP A 1003 -33.09 -51.03 33.50
C ASP A 1003 -32.93 -49.53 33.25
N PHE A 1004 -31.73 -49.14 32.85
CA PHE A 1004 -31.44 -47.85 32.26
C PHE A 1004 -30.53 -48.05 31.06
N VAL A 1005 -30.52 -47.10 30.14
CA VAL A 1005 -29.61 -47.12 28.99
C VAL A 1005 -28.78 -45.85 28.93
N ILE A 1006 -27.57 -46.00 28.41
CA ILE A 1006 -26.67 -44.89 28.09
C ILE A 1006 -26.65 -44.78 26.57
N ASN A 1007 -27.07 -43.64 26.02
CA ASN A 1007 -26.80 -43.34 24.62
C ASN A 1007 -25.47 -42.59 24.54
N VAL A 1008 -24.61 -43.01 23.62
CA VAL A 1008 -23.41 -42.26 23.21
C VAL A 1008 -23.58 -41.91 21.73
N PHE A 1009 -23.38 -40.66 21.37
CA PHE A 1009 -23.44 -40.16 20.00
C PHE A 1009 -22.43 -39.04 19.82
N GLU A 1010 -22.11 -38.74 18.57
CA GLU A 1010 -21.15 -37.71 18.18
C GLU A 1010 -21.92 -36.53 17.57
N ILE A 1011 -21.56 -35.29 17.93
CA ILE A 1011 -22.36 -34.09 17.59
C ILE A 1011 -21.80 -33.21 16.47
N ASN A 1012 -20.51 -33.35 16.13
CA ASN A 1012 -19.88 -32.60 15.02
C ASN A 1012 -19.95 -33.34 13.68
N ASN A 1013 -20.57 -34.53 13.64
CA ASN A 1013 -20.61 -35.42 12.48
C ASN A 1013 -19.22 -35.87 11.99
N ILE A 1014 -18.32 -36.14 12.92
CA ILE A 1014 -16.93 -36.55 12.64
C ILE A 1014 -16.76 -38.05 12.90
N LEU A 1015 -15.93 -38.69 12.07
CA LEU A 1015 -15.61 -40.11 12.22
C LEU A 1015 -14.59 -40.31 13.34
N ASN A 1016 -14.72 -41.38 14.10
CA ASN A 1016 -13.71 -41.76 15.10
C ASN A 1016 -12.30 -41.80 14.49
N MET A 1017 -11.32 -41.25 15.20
CA MET A 1017 -9.92 -41.32 14.79
C MET A 1017 -9.42 -42.77 14.68
N PRO A 1018 -8.68 -43.11 13.60
CA PRO A 1018 -8.17 -44.46 13.40
C PRO A 1018 -7.37 -44.98 14.61
N GLY A 1019 -7.70 -46.19 15.07
CA GLY A 1019 -7.00 -46.83 16.19
C GLY A 1019 -7.41 -46.35 17.59
N ARG A 1020 -8.25 -45.31 17.71
CA ARG A 1020 -8.80 -44.82 18.98
C ARG A 1020 -10.17 -45.44 19.25
N ALA A 1021 -10.34 -46.12 20.38
CA ALA A 1021 -11.63 -46.73 20.77
C ALA A 1021 -12.49 -45.75 21.57
N ILE A 1022 -13.81 -45.80 21.39
CA ILE A 1022 -14.75 -45.06 22.23
C ILE A 1022 -14.79 -45.70 23.62
N SER A 1023 -14.57 -44.93 24.68
CA SER A 1023 -14.66 -45.42 26.05
C SER A 1023 -15.42 -44.45 26.96
N PHE A 1024 -16.21 -45.00 27.87
CA PHE A 1024 -16.86 -44.22 28.92
C PHE A 1024 -16.91 -44.99 30.24
N ARG A 1025 -17.09 -44.24 31.33
CA ARG A 1025 -17.12 -44.73 32.70
C ARG A 1025 -18.49 -44.51 33.31
N VAL A 1026 -19.03 -45.53 33.96
CA VAL A 1026 -20.21 -45.43 34.83
C VAL A 1026 -19.77 -45.55 36.29
N ALA A 1027 -20.04 -44.52 37.10
CA ALA A 1027 -19.70 -44.51 38.51
C ALA A 1027 -20.62 -45.46 39.30
N LYS A 1028 -20.03 -46.29 40.18
CA LYS A 1028 -20.80 -47.07 41.15
C LYS A 1028 -21.22 -46.17 42.31
N ILE A 1029 -22.45 -46.38 42.79
CA ILE A 1029 -23.01 -45.59 43.88
C ILE A 1029 -23.31 -46.46 45.10
N SER A 1030 -23.09 -45.93 46.29
CA SER A 1030 -23.09 -46.71 47.52
C SER A 1030 -24.44 -47.37 47.84
N GLY A 1031 -25.55 -46.72 47.48
CA GLY A 1031 -26.91 -47.18 47.82
C GLY A 1031 -27.61 -48.07 46.78
N PHE A 1032 -26.97 -48.33 45.64
CA PHE A 1032 -27.54 -49.14 44.57
C PHE A 1032 -26.48 -50.09 44.00
N ASP A 1033 -26.90 -51.23 43.49
CA ASP A 1033 -26.06 -52.13 42.70
C ASP A 1033 -26.34 -51.90 41.22
N ILE A 1034 -25.30 -51.62 40.44
CA ILE A 1034 -25.37 -51.49 38.98
C ILE A 1034 -24.76 -52.74 38.37
N THR A 1035 -25.49 -53.38 37.48
CA THR A 1035 -25.11 -54.61 36.78
C THR A 1035 -25.35 -54.46 35.29
N TYR A 1036 -24.75 -55.33 34.48
CA TYR A 1036 -24.83 -55.29 33.01
C TYR A 1036 -24.83 -56.70 32.42
N SER A 1037 -25.31 -56.82 31.18
CA SER A 1037 -25.16 -58.00 30.34
C SER A 1037 -24.06 -57.74 29.31
N THR A 1038 -23.24 -58.74 28.96
CA THR A 1038 -22.28 -58.65 27.86
C THR A 1038 -22.90 -59.03 26.50
N ASN A 1039 -24.14 -59.51 26.50
CA ASN A 1039 -24.90 -59.81 25.29
C ASN A 1039 -25.90 -58.69 24.99
N SER A 1040 -25.97 -58.27 23.73
CA SER A 1040 -27.01 -57.36 23.23
C SER A 1040 -28.40 -57.94 23.43
N GLY A 1041 -29.38 -57.09 23.71
CA GLY A 1041 -30.77 -57.47 23.98
C GLY A 1041 -31.72 -56.28 24.06
N LEU A 1042 -32.86 -56.46 24.71
CA LEU A 1042 -33.80 -55.38 25.01
C LEU A 1042 -33.65 -54.97 26.47
N SER A 1043 -33.32 -53.70 26.72
CA SER A 1043 -33.46 -53.06 28.03
C SER A 1043 -34.89 -52.60 28.21
N ASN A 1044 -35.48 -52.85 29.39
CA ASN A 1044 -36.84 -52.40 29.70
C ASN A 1044 -36.87 -50.91 30.09
N VAL A 1045 -36.57 -50.08 29.10
CA VAL A 1045 -36.63 -48.61 29.09
C VAL A 1045 -37.53 -48.21 27.92
N LEU A 1046 -38.42 -47.22 28.10
CA LEU A 1046 -39.37 -46.72 27.10
C LEU A 1046 -40.20 -47.81 26.40
N GLY A 1047 -40.52 -48.90 27.11
CA GLY A 1047 -41.30 -50.02 26.56
C GLY A 1047 -40.48 -51.05 25.76
N GLY A 1048 -39.15 -50.97 25.77
CA GLY A 1048 -38.22 -51.97 25.23
C GLY A 1048 -37.21 -51.38 24.24
N THR A 1049 -36.11 -50.82 24.76
CA THR A 1049 -35.02 -50.24 23.97
C THR A 1049 -33.98 -51.31 23.62
N ALA A 1050 -33.68 -51.48 22.33
CA ALA A 1050 -32.59 -52.36 21.90
C ALA A 1050 -31.22 -51.77 22.29
N ASN A 1051 -30.40 -52.57 22.97
CA ASN A 1051 -29.03 -52.21 23.32
C ASN A 1051 -28.02 -53.01 22.50
N SER A 1052 -26.80 -52.48 22.39
CA SER A 1052 -25.72 -53.03 21.59
C SER A 1052 -24.58 -53.57 22.47
N ASN A 1053 -24.88 -54.11 23.66
CA ASN A 1053 -23.87 -54.51 24.66
C ASN A 1053 -22.81 -55.50 24.13
N SER A 1054 -23.11 -56.31 23.10
CA SER A 1054 -22.12 -57.20 22.48
C SER A 1054 -21.01 -56.48 21.73
N ASP A 1055 -21.19 -55.21 21.37
CA ASP A 1055 -20.21 -54.38 20.67
C ASP A 1055 -19.17 -53.76 21.64
N TRP A 1056 -19.34 -53.96 22.95
CA TRP A 1056 -18.55 -53.35 24.00
C TRP A 1056 -17.88 -54.39 24.91
N ASP A 1057 -16.73 -54.02 25.46
CA ASP A 1057 -16.05 -54.72 26.55
C ASP A 1057 -16.27 -53.95 27.86
N PHE A 1058 -16.53 -54.70 28.94
CA PHE A 1058 -16.84 -54.15 30.26
C PHE A 1058 -15.76 -54.57 31.26
N VAL A 1059 -15.14 -53.59 31.91
CA VAL A 1059 -14.13 -53.78 32.95
C VAL A 1059 -14.61 -53.12 34.23
N GLU A 1060 -14.82 -53.92 35.26
CA GLU A 1060 -15.39 -53.46 36.53
C GLU A 1060 -14.34 -53.41 37.63
N ASN A 1061 -14.28 -52.30 38.35
CA ASN A 1061 -13.48 -52.13 39.57
C ASN A 1061 -14.39 -51.75 40.76
N ASP A 1062 -13.81 -51.51 41.93
CA ASP A 1062 -14.58 -51.22 43.16
C ASP A 1062 -15.47 -49.97 43.05
N ASN A 1063 -15.09 -49.02 42.20
CA ASN A 1063 -15.69 -47.68 42.13
C ASN A 1063 -16.42 -47.38 40.80
N SER A 1064 -16.17 -48.15 39.74
CA SER A 1064 -16.76 -47.88 38.42
C SER A 1064 -16.80 -49.09 37.50
N ILE A 1065 -17.59 -48.97 36.44
CA ILE A 1065 -17.61 -49.85 35.28
C ILE A 1065 -17.06 -49.05 34.09
N ILE A 1066 -15.95 -49.47 33.52
CA ILE A 1066 -15.38 -48.91 32.29
C ILE A 1066 -15.92 -49.72 31.11
N VAL A 1067 -16.41 -49.02 30.10
CA VAL A 1067 -17.02 -49.61 28.91
C VAL A 1067 -16.24 -49.11 27.71
N THR A 1068 -15.65 -50.03 26.94
CA THR A 1068 -14.80 -49.70 25.78
C THR A 1068 -15.33 -50.41 24.55
N ALA A 1069 -15.49 -49.69 23.44
CA ALA A 1069 -15.95 -50.26 22.19
C ALA A 1069 -14.91 -51.25 21.64
N LYS A 1070 -15.37 -52.39 21.13
CA LYS A 1070 -14.50 -53.31 20.40
C LYS A 1070 -14.04 -52.66 19.10
N ALA A 1071 -12.78 -52.90 18.72
CA ALA A 1071 -12.19 -52.32 17.53
C ALA A 1071 -13.10 -52.49 16.29
N GLY A 1072 -13.39 -51.38 15.60
CA GLY A 1072 -14.23 -51.34 14.41
C GLY A 1072 -15.71 -51.71 14.60
N SER A 1073 -16.17 -51.98 15.83
CA SER A 1073 -17.54 -52.44 16.10
C SER A 1073 -18.52 -51.29 16.33
N VAL A 1074 -18.01 -50.08 16.60
CA VAL A 1074 -18.80 -48.88 16.85
C VAL A 1074 -18.27 -47.71 16.05
N THR A 1075 -19.15 -47.07 15.28
CA THR A 1075 -18.98 -45.78 14.61
C THR A 1075 -20.13 -44.88 15.03
N LEU A 1076 -19.86 -43.63 15.39
CA LEU A 1076 -20.88 -42.70 15.91
C LEU A 1076 -21.22 -41.54 14.95
N GLN A 1077 -20.48 -41.36 13.87
CA GLN A 1077 -20.81 -40.39 12.82
C GLN A 1077 -22.28 -40.57 12.36
N ASN A 1078 -23.10 -39.52 12.51
CA ASN A 1078 -24.54 -39.50 12.21
C ASN A 1078 -25.40 -40.56 12.92
N THR A 1079 -24.93 -41.20 14.00
CA THR A 1079 -25.65 -42.28 14.68
C THR A 1079 -25.47 -42.25 16.20
N LYS A 1080 -26.35 -42.96 16.92
CA LYS A 1080 -26.21 -43.19 18.36
C LYS A 1080 -26.05 -44.68 18.66
N LYS A 1081 -25.24 -45.01 19.67
CA LYS A 1081 -25.18 -46.37 20.23
C LYS A 1081 -25.72 -46.39 21.64
N VAL A 1082 -26.36 -47.51 21.98
CA VAL A 1082 -27.12 -47.66 23.22
C VAL A 1082 -26.53 -48.80 24.03
N VAL A 1083 -26.09 -48.52 25.25
CA VAL A 1083 -25.54 -49.52 26.19
C VAL A 1083 -26.48 -49.68 27.38
N GLY A 1084 -26.92 -50.91 27.63
CA GLY A 1084 -27.91 -51.24 28.65
C GLY A 1084 -27.31 -51.70 29.98
N PHE A 1085 -27.89 -51.21 31.07
CA PHE A 1085 -27.53 -51.53 32.45
C PHE A 1085 -28.79 -51.77 33.28
N THR A 1086 -28.62 -52.44 34.42
CA THR A 1086 -29.68 -52.67 35.41
C THR A 1086 -29.22 -52.14 36.77
N ILE A 1087 -30.02 -51.26 37.36
CA ILE A 1087 -29.79 -50.67 38.68
C ILE A 1087 -30.78 -51.24 39.70
N THR A 1088 -30.28 -51.63 40.88
CA THR A 1088 -31.07 -52.25 41.95
C THR A 1088 -30.84 -51.56 43.28
N ARG A 1089 -31.91 -51.17 43.98
CA ARG A 1089 -31.81 -50.56 45.32
C ARG A 1089 -31.31 -51.59 46.35
N LYS A 1090 -30.20 -51.30 47.04
CA LYS A 1090 -29.71 -52.15 48.15
C LYS A 1090 -30.68 -52.12 49.32
N ALA A 1091 -30.89 -53.28 49.95
CA ALA A 1091 -31.78 -53.41 51.09
C ALA A 1091 -31.35 -52.56 52.32
N THR A 1092 -30.06 -52.22 52.41
CA THR A 1092 -29.48 -51.41 53.49
C THR A 1092 -29.59 -49.90 53.25
N THR A 1093 -30.09 -49.45 52.09
CA THR A 1093 -30.14 -48.03 51.73
C THR A 1093 -31.32 -47.33 52.40
N PRO A 1094 -31.06 -46.30 53.24
CA PRO A 1094 -32.13 -45.55 53.92
C PRO A 1094 -33.13 -44.92 52.93
N SER A 1095 -34.38 -44.79 53.38
CA SER A 1095 -35.40 -44.03 52.63
C SER A 1095 -34.96 -42.57 52.46
N LEU A 1096 -35.35 -41.94 51.36
CA LEU A 1096 -34.99 -40.58 50.92
C LEU A 1096 -33.49 -40.39 50.57
N THR A 1097 -32.72 -41.47 50.43
CA THR A 1097 -31.33 -41.37 49.95
C THR A 1097 -31.34 -41.11 48.45
N SER A 1098 -30.82 -39.96 48.00
CA SER A 1098 -30.60 -39.66 46.60
C SER A 1098 -29.12 -39.74 46.22
N GLN A 1099 -28.81 -40.33 45.07
CA GLN A 1099 -27.47 -40.42 44.49
C GLN A 1099 -27.54 -40.24 42.97
N ASN A 1100 -26.47 -39.76 42.35
CA ASN A 1100 -26.40 -39.55 40.90
C ASN A 1100 -25.76 -40.75 40.22
N ILE A 1101 -26.40 -41.27 39.18
CA ILE A 1101 -25.72 -42.09 38.17
C ILE A 1101 -24.90 -41.12 37.34
N THR A 1102 -23.59 -41.12 37.53
CA THR A 1102 -22.66 -40.28 36.77
C THR A 1102 -22.02 -41.13 35.68
N VAL A 1103 -22.18 -40.70 34.43
CA VAL A 1103 -21.53 -41.26 33.25
C VAL A 1103 -20.56 -40.23 32.72
N THR A 1104 -19.34 -40.65 32.42
CA THR A 1104 -18.26 -39.77 31.94
C THR A 1104 -17.60 -40.41 30.74
N ILE A 1105 -17.57 -39.73 29.58
CA ILE A 1105 -16.69 -40.12 28.47
C ILE A 1105 -15.24 -40.03 28.96
N ILE A 1106 -14.42 -41.02 28.63
CA ILE A 1106 -13.02 -41.02 29.03
C ILE A 1106 -12.25 -40.16 28.03
N TYR A 1107 -11.44 -39.24 28.53
CA TYR A 1107 -10.58 -38.38 27.73
C TYR A 1107 -9.78 -39.14 26.65
N GLY A 1108 -9.66 -38.57 25.44
CA GLY A 1108 -9.02 -39.18 24.27
C GLY A 1108 -9.81 -40.32 23.62
N SER A 1109 -11.06 -40.55 24.04
CA SER A 1109 -11.93 -41.57 23.45
C SER A 1109 -12.32 -41.19 22.04
N ALA A 1110 -12.06 -42.07 21.07
CA ALA A 1110 -12.26 -41.79 19.64
C ALA A 1110 -11.51 -40.57 19.08
N GLY A 1111 -10.60 -39.95 19.85
CA GLY A 1111 -9.99 -38.66 19.53
C GLY A 1111 -10.66 -37.45 20.19
N GLU A 1112 -11.59 -37.63 21.13
CA GLU A 1112 -12.20 -36.51 21.86
C GLU A 1112 -11.19 -35.72 22.71
N GLU A 1113 -11.10 -34.42 22.45
CA GLU A 1113 -10.29 -33.46 23.21
C GLU A 1113 -11.14 -32.41 23.96
N ARG A 1114 -12.42 -32.24 23.61
CA ARG A 1114 -13.37 -31.32 24.27
C ARG A 1114 -14.07 -32.01 25.44
N VAL A 1115 -14.17 -31.33 26.58
CA VAL A 1115 -14.65 -31.95 27.84
C VAL A 1115 -15.96 -31.38 28.39
N ASN A 1116 -16.47 -30.31 27.79
CA ASN A 1116 -17.63 -29.53 28.27
C ASN A 1116 -18.95 -30.33 28.35
N ASN A 1117 -19.15 -31.33 27.49
CA ASN A 1117 -20.38 -32.14 27.43
C ASN A 1117 -20.17 -33.63 27.79
N ASN A 1118 -18.96 -34.00 28.20
CA ASN A 1118 -18.56 -35.40 28.43
C ASN A 1118 -19.18 -36.07 29.67
N ILE A 1119 -19.96 -35.33 30.47
CA ILE A 1119 -20.54 -35.82 31.72
C ILE A 1119 -22.06 -35.69 31.71
N VAL A 1120 -22.76 -36.78 32.04
CA VAL A 1120 -24.19 -36.75 32.36
C VAL A 1120 -24.44 -37.32 33.76
N GLU A 1121 -25.26 -36.60 34.53
CA GLU A 1121 -25.67 -37.01 35.87
C GLU A 1121 -27.19 -37.21 35.96
N THR A 1122 -27.61 -38.41 36.35
CA THR A 1122 -29.03 -38.73 36.55
C THR A 1122 -29.32 -39.09 38.00
N LYS A 1123 -30.08 -38.24 38.69
CA LYS A 1123 -30.40 -38.42 40.12
C LYS A 1123 -31.48 -39.48 40.32
N VAL A 1124 -31.16 -40.51 41.11
CA VAL A 1124 -32.12 -41.54 41.56
C VAL A 1124 -32.34 -41.45 43.07
N THR A 1125 -33.56 -41.76 43.52
CA THR A 1125 -33.95 -41.66 44.93
C THR A 1125 -34.54 -42.96 45.44
N ALA A 1126 -34.05 -43.39 46.60
CA ALA A 1126 -34.54 -44.53 47.35
C ALA A 1126 -35.70 -44.11 48.25
N ASN A 1127 -36.91 -43.95 47.71
CA ASN A 1127 -38.08 -43.55 48.51
C ASN A 1127 -38.63 -44.65 49.43
#